data_AF-A0A511JB66-F1
#
_entry.id   AF-A0A511JB66-F1
#
_cell.length_a   1.000
_cell.length_b   1.000
_cell.length_c   1.000
_cell.angle_alpha   90.00
_cell.angle_beta   90.00
_cell.angle_gamma   90.00
#
_symmetry.space_group_name_H-M   'P 1'
#
loop_
_entity.id
_entity.type
_entity.pdbx_description
1 polymer ?
#
loop_
_entity_poly.entity_id
_entity_poly.type
_entity_poly.pdbx_seq_one_letter_code
_entity_poly.pdbx_strand_id
1 'polypeptide(L)'
;MSKHLVVVGGGMVAQRLVEALRDRDVDGHWRVTVLAEEPRRPYDRVALTSYFSGRDADDLALGDPALWDDPLVTLRRDDAVVAIDREARTVTTARGRVEHYDHLVLATGSYAWVPPMDGADLPGVFVYRTVDDVAELRGYVERLRETKPVVRGAVLGGGLLGLEAAGALHALGAQATVLQVGTHLMSAQVDLGGGEALRRLINGLGVGVRLNAATTRIRPHRRGGVGRLDLADGGRVDADVVVIAAGVRPRDELARAAGLTVGERGGVVVDDTCLSSDPHISGVGEVACIQGACIGLVAPGYAMAEVTVDRLLGGAAQFPGADTATKLKLAGVDVASFGDAFGATPNALEVVWADPVAGVYKKLVLSDDARTLLGGVLVGDASAYASLRPMLGRELPGDPAAFLLPEGGGGAPELELPDDANVCSCNNVTAGAIRGAVTEHGCTDVGAVKACTRAGTSCGSCLPLVKKLVGTELAKQGITVSSALCEHFALSRAQLYDAVRVAGVSSFSEVVARFGTDAAGRGCDICKPAVASILATTAPAHVLDGERAALQDTNDHVMANLQKDGSYSVVPRMPGGEVTPEGLIAVGEVARDFGLYTKITGGQRVDMFGARIDQLPLIWRRLVDAGFESGHAYGKSLRTVKSCVGSTWCRFGVQDSVALAVLLELRYRGLRSPHKIKLGVSGCARECAEARGKDVGVIATDKGWNLYVGGNGGFTPRHARLLAEDLDTETLIRTIDRFLLYYVRTADRLQRTAPWVDEVEGGLDGVRSVVIDDALGICADLDAQMERHVEDYEDEWRATLDDPEKLRRFASFVNAPDVADPSLAYVPERGQARPATADERAAAERGEPVLVAGTTLGVRA
;
A
#
# COMPACT_ATOMS: atom_id res chain seq x y z
N MET A 1 13.47 23.17 -39.49
CA MET A 1 13.34 21.71 -39.43
C MET A 1 13.56 21.30 -37.99
N SER A 2 12.69 20.46 -37.42
CA SER A 2 12.90 19.90 -36.07
C SER A 2 14.10 18.97 -36.08
N LYS A 3 15.01 19.13 -35.12
CA LYS A 3 16.14 18.21 -34.90
C LYS A 3 15.61 16.84 -34.46
N HIS A 4 16.35 15.78 -34.75
CA HIS A 4 15.96 14.41 -34.42
C HIS A 4 16.80 13.86 -33.28
N LEU A 5 16.14 13.57 -32.17
CA LEU A 5 16.71 12.83 -31.04
C LEU A 5 16.36 11.35 -31.18
N VAL A 6 17.36 10.48 -31.17
CA VAL A 6 17.17 9.04 -31.08
C VAL A 6 17.58 8.56 -29.69
N VAL A 7 16.71 7.80 -29.03
CA VAL A 7 16.96 7.22 -27.72
C VAL A 7 17.00 5.69 -27.85
N VAL A 8 18.11 5.08 -27.46
CA VAL A 8 18.32 3.63 -27.53
C VAL A 8 18.08 3.05 -26.14
N GLY A 9 16.99 2.31 -25.99
CA GLY A 9 16.49 1.77 -24.72
C GLY A 9 15.15 2.38 -24.31
N GLY A 10 14.21 1.52 -23.90
CA GLY A 10 12.85 1.89 -23.48
C GLY A 10 12.61 1.69 -21.98
N GLY A 11 13.58 2.04 -21.14
CA GLY A 11 13.49 1.90 -19.68
C GLY A 11 12.95 3.14 -18.96
N MET A 12 12.91 3.08 -17.62
CA MET A 12 12.42 4.18 -16.76
C MET A 12 13.12 5.51 -17.06
N VAL A 13 14.45 5.48 -17.26
CA VAL A 13 15.25 6.69 -17.54
C VAL A 13 14.96 7.27 -18.92
N ALA A 14 14.75 6.41 -19.92
CA ALA A 14 14.38 6.86 -21.26
C ALA A 14 13.01 7.53 -21.25
N GLN A 15 12.04 6.96 -20.53
CA GLN A 15 10.75 7.63 -20.33
C GLN A 15 10.91 8.99 -19.66
N ARG A 16 11.69 9.09 -18.58
CA ARG A 16 11.91 10.37 -17.90
C ARG A 16 12.52 11.41 -18.84
N LEU A 17 13.45 11.00 -19.69
CA LEU A 17 14.07 11.86 -20.70
C LEU A 17 13.03 12.42 -21.67
N VAL A 18 12.14 11.56 -22.19
CA VAL A 18 11.09 11.96 -23.13
C VAL A 18 10.09 12.91 -22.47
N GLU A 19 9.64 12.60 -21.25
CA GLU A 19 8.76 13.47 -20.45
C GLU A 19 9.39 14.85 -20.26
N ALA A 20 10.63 14.89 -19.75
CA ALA A 20 11.33 16.14 -19.49
C ALA A 20 11.53 16.97 -20.77
N LEU A 21 11.81 16.32 -21.90
CA LEU A 21 11.95 17.02 -23.17
C LEU A 21 10.61 17.58 -23.65
N ARG A 22 9.52 16.80 -23.62
CA ARG A 22 8.21 17.28 -24.04
C ARG A 22 7.67 18.38 -23.13
N ASP A 23 7.97 18.32 -21.83
CA ASP A 23 7.60 19.36 -20.86
C ASP A 23 8.32 20.70 -21.12
N ARG A 24 9.55 20.69 -21.67
CA ARG A 24 10.39 21.89 -21.82
C ARG A 24 10.50 22.41 -23.26
N ASP A 25 10.39 21.53 -24.25
CA ASP A 25 10.46 21.89 -25.67
C ASP A 25 9.06 22.25 -26.22
N VAL A 26 8.55 23.37 -25.72
CA VAL A 26 7.21 23.89 -26.05
C VAL A 26 7.05 24.26 -27.53
N ASP A 27 8.15 24.68 -28.16
CA ASP A 27 8.19 25.09 -29.57
C ASP A 27 8.40 23.92 -30.53
N GLY A 28 8.57 22.69 -30.01
CA GLY A 28 8.72 21.47 -30.81
C GLY A 28 9.98 21.46 -31.66
N HIS A 29 11.10 21.96 -31.13
CA HIS A 29 12.38 21.95 -31.81
C HIS A 29 12.95 20.54 -32.03
N TRP A 30 12.55 19.57 -31.21
CA TRP A 30 12.99 18.18 -31.26
C TRP A 30 11.82 17.23 -31.52
N ARG A 31 12.04 16.32 -32.48
CA ARG A 31 11.28 15.08 -32.59
C ARG A 31 12.08 13.93 -31.98
N VAL A 32 11.41 13.00 -31.31
CA VAL A 32 12.05 11.90 -30.59
C VAL A 32 11.65 10.55 -31.17
N THR A 33 12.63 9.67 -31.34
CA THR A 33 12.39 8.25 -31.62
C THR A 33 13.05 7.39 -30.54
N VAL A 34 12.23 6.67 -29.78
CA VAL A 34 12.70 5.69 -28.80
C VAL A 34 12.71 4.32 -29.46
N LEU A 35 13.86 3.66 -29.46
CA LEU A 35 14.05 2.31 -29.98
C LEU A 35 14.25 1.35 -28.80
N ALA A 36 13.28 0.49 -28.56
CA ALA A 36 13.25 -0.47 -27.46
C ALA A 36 13.32 -1.91 -27.97
N GLU A 37 14.22 -2.70 -27.37
CA GLU A 37 14.32 -4.15 -27.59
C GLU A 37 13.09 -4.88 -27.03
N GLU A 38 12.61 -4.49 -25.85
CA GLU A 38 11.47 -5.15 -25.22
C GLU A 38 10.16 -4.84 -25.99
N PRO A 39 9.20 -5.78 -26.06
CA PRO A 39 7.94 -5.59 -26.78
C PRO A 39 6.94 -4.69 -26.03
N ARG A 40 7.31 -4.12 -24.88
CA ARG A 40 6.44 -3.40 -23.95
C ARG A 40 6.70 -1.90 -23.96
N ARG A 41 5.70 -1.12 -23.53
CA ARG A 41 5.92 0.28 -23.16
C ARG A 41 6.84 0.33 -21.94
N PRO A 42 7.57 1.43 -21.71
CA PRO A 42 8.40 1.55 -20.52
C PRO A 42 7.58 1.38 -19.24
N TYR A 43 8.17 0.69 -18.26
CA TYR A 43 7.48 0.24 -17.05
C TYR A 43 8.41 0.32 -15.82
N ASP A 44 7.83 0.28 -14.62
CA ASP A 44 8.54 0.37 -13.36
C ASP A 44 9.24 -0.94 -13.02
N ARG A 45 10.56 -0.97 -13.27
CA ARG A 45 11.41 -2.14 -12.99
C ARG A 45 11.70 -2.31 -11.50
N VAL A 46 11.56 -1.26 -10.69
CA VAL A 46 11.71 -1.33 -9.22
C VAL A 46 10.49 -2.01 -8.60
N ALA A 47 9.34 -1.97 -9.27
CA ALA A 47 8.10 -2.59 -8.83
C ALA A 47 7.90 -4.04 -9.36
N LEU A 48 8.91 -4.69 -9.97
CA LEU A 48 8.78 -6.04 -10.53
C LEU A 48 8.26 -7.07 -9.52
N THR A 49 8.65 -6.95 -8.26
CA THR A 49 8.19 -7.84 -7.19
C THR A 49 6.66 -7.78 -6.98
N SER A 50 6.00 -6.68 -7.36
CA SER A 50 4.53 -6.56 -7.32
C SER A 50 3.80 -7.40 -8.37
N TYR A 51 4.49 -7.88 -9.41
CA TYR A 51 3.94 -8.83 -10.39
C TYR A 51 3.50 -10.14 -9.71
N PHE A 52 4.19 -10.56 -8.65
CA PHE A 52 3.86 -11.78 -7.90
C PHE A 52 2.71 -11.59 -6.91
N SER A 53 2.24 -10.36 -6.66
CA SER A 53 1.10 -10.08 -5.77
C SER A 53 -0.23 -9.90 -6.51
N GLY A 54 -0.29 -10.28 -7.80
CA GLY A 54 -1.51 -10.32 -8.60
C GLY A 54 -1.75 -9.10 -9.48
N ARG A 55 -0.75 -8.22 -9.63
CA ARG A 55 -0.74 -7.17 -10.66
C ARG A 55 -0.38 -7.75 -12.01
N ASP A 56 -0.96 -7.22 -13.07
CA ASP A 56 -0.57 -7.56 -14.43
C ASP A 56 0.69 -6.78 -14.86
N ALA A 57 1.19 -7.06 -16.06
CA ALA A 57 2.35 -6.34 -16.60
C ALA A 57 2.02 -4.87 -16.95
N ASP A 58 0.75 -4.56 -17.22
CA ASP A 58 0.29 -3.24 -17.63
C ASP A 58 0.14 -2.30 -16.42
N ASP A 59 -0.14 -2.83 -15.23
CA ASP A 59 -0.11 -2.15 -13.93
C ASP A 59 1.28 -1.59 -13.56
N LEU A 60 2.33 -2.03 -14.26
CA LEU A 60 3.69 -1.52 -14.11
C LEU A 60 3.99 -0.37 -15.08
N ALA A 61 3.09 -0.03 -16.01
CA ALA A 61 3.31 1.06 -16.95
C ALA A 61 3.60 2.38 -16.22
N LEU A 62 4.56 3.13 -16.75
CA LEU A 62 4.98 4.40 -16.17
C LEU A 62 4.23 5.57 -16.81
N GLY A 63 3.94 6.59 -16.00
CA GLY A 63 3.47 7.90 -16.45
C GLY A 63 2.12 7.89 -17.17
N ASP A 64 1.83 8.97 -17.91
CA ASP A 64 0.62 9.09 -18.72
C ASP A 64 0.80 8.35 -20.05
N PRO A 65 -0.06 7.36 -20.39
CA PRO A 65 -0.02 6.69 -21.68
C PRO A 65 -0.06 7.63 -22.89
N ALA A 66 -0.68 8.81 -22.76
CA ALA A 66 -0.82 9.80 -23.83
C ALA A 66 0.53 10.36 -24.34
N LEU A 67 1.60 10.28 -23.54
CA LEU A 67 2.95 10.67 -23.97
C LEU A 67 3.38 9.96 -25.27
N TRP A 68 2.99 8.70 -25.40
CA TRP A 68 3.38 7.86 -26.53
C TRP A 68 2.52 8.08 -27.78
N ASP A 69 1.45 8.86 -27.65
CA ASP A 69 0.56 9.27 -28.74
C ASP A 69 0.85 10.72 -29.22
N ASP A 70 1.83 11.41 -28.62
CA ASP A 70 2.31 12.74 -29.05
C ASP A 70 2.89 12.67 -30.48
N PRO A 71 2.50 13.56 -31.41
CA PRO A 71 2.98 13.55 -32.79
C PRO A 71 4.49 13.75 -32.95
N LEU A 72 5.18 14.28 -31.94
CA LEU A 72 6.63 14.48 -31.90
C LEU A 72 7.38 13.30 -31.24
N VAL A 73 6.66 12.31 -30.71
CA VAL A 73 7.24 11.14 -30.05
C VAL A 73 6.92 9.89 -30.86
N THR A 74 7.92 9.07 -31.12
CA THR A 74 7.74 7.76 -31.75
C THR A 74 8.39 6.68 -30.89
N LEU A 75 7.58 5.78 -30.33
CA LEU A 75 8.07 4.58 -29.66
C LEU A 75 8.04 3.39 -30.61
N ARG A 76 9.21 2.79 -30.87
CA ARG A 76 9.36 1.52 -31.56
C ARG A 76 9.81 0.46 -30.56
N ARG A 77 9.08 -0.63 -30.52
CA ARG A 77 9.28 -1.76 -29.59
C ARG A 77 9.64 -3.00 -30.39
N ASP A 78 10.15 -4.02 -29.70
CA ASP A 78 10.45 -5.32 -30.30
C ASP A 78 11.45 -5.22 -31.48
N ASP A 79 12.38 -4.26 -31.38
CA ASP A 79 13.40 -4.02 -32.41
C ASP A 79 14.68 -3.44 -31.77
N ALA A 80 15.60 -4.33 -31.39
CA ALA A 80 16.86 -3.95 -30.76
C ALA A 80 17.77 -3.17 -31.71
N VAL A 81 18.47 -2.15 -31.21
CA VAL A 81 19.56 -1.51 -31.96
C VAL A 81 20.79 -2.41 -31.90
N VAL A 82 21.41 -2.66 -33.06
CA VAL A 82 22.55 -3.58 -33.21
C VAL A 82 23.83 -2.89 -33.67
N ALA A 83 23.74 -1.69 -34.24
CA ALA A 83 24.91 -0.94 -34.70
C ALA A 83 24.68 0.59 -34.61
N ILE A 84 25.76 1.32 -34.38
CA ILE A 84 25.83 2.79 -34.43
C ILE A 84 26.92 3.15 -35.43
N ASP A 85 26.57 3.95 -36.44
CA ASP A 85 27.53 4.60 -37.34
C ASP A 85 27.65 6.07 -36.94
N ARG A 86 28.79 6.43 -36.37
CA ARG A 86 29.07 7.77 -35.85
C ARG A 86 29.37 8.78 -36.95
N GLU A 87 29.94 8.34 -38.07
CA GLU A 87 30.27 9.21 -39.19
C GLU A 87 29.00 9.58 -39.95
N ALA A 88 28.16 8.58 -40.25
CA ALA A 88 26.87 8.78 -40.90
C ALA A 88 25.77 9.29 -39.95
N ARG A 89 26.01 9.26 -38.63
CA ARG A 89 25.04 9.57 -37.56
C ARG A 89 23.74 8.78 -37.70
N THR A 90 23.89 7.47 -37.81
CA THR A 90 22.74 6.56 -37.90
C THR A 90 22.84 5.43 -36.88
N VAL A 91 21.68 4.91 -36.51
CA VAL A 91 21.57 3.63 -35.79
C VAL A 91 20.85 2.61 -36.67
N THR A 92 21.29 1.36 -36.60
CA THR A 92 20.66 0.25 -37.32
C THR A 92 20.03 -0.72 -36.33
N THR A 93 18.77 -1.09 -36.56
CA THR A 93 18.04 -2.07 -35.75
C THR A 93 18.20 -3.50 -36.28
N ALA A 94 17.86 -4.49 -35.46
CA ALA A 94 17.91 -5.91 -35.80
C ALA A 94 17.01 -6.25 -36.99
N ARG A 95 15.91 -5.51 -37.19
CA ARG A 95 15.02 -5.64 -38.36
C ARG A 95 15.51 -4.87 -39.60
N GLY A 96 16.71 -4.31 -39.56
CA GLY A 96 17.35 -3.62 -40.68
C GLY A 96 16.88 -2.19 -40.91
N ARG A 97 16.15 -1.60 -39.96
CA ARG A 97 15.77 -0.17 -40.02
C ARG A 97 17.00 0.67 -39.71
N VAL A 98 17.21 1.71 -40.51
CA VAL A 98 18.25 2.72 -40.28
C VAL A 98 17.56 4.03 -39.92
N GLU A 99 17.90 4.59 -38.76
CA GLU A 99 17.40 5.89 -38.29
C GLU A 99 18.57 6.85 -38.14
N HIS A 100 18.49 8.01 -38.82
CA HIS A 100 19.43 9.11 -38.64
C HIS A 100 19.19 9.80 -37.29
N TYR A 101 20.21 10.45 -36.73
CA TYR A 101 20.06 11.27 -35.53
C TYR A 101 20.87 12.58 -35.63
N ASP A 102 20.31 13.66 -35.09
CA ASP A 102 21.08 14.87 -34.77
C ASP A 102 21.76 14.74 -33.40
N HIS A 103 21.12 14.00 -32.48
CA HIS A 103 21.69 13.56 -31.21
C HIS A 103 21.19 12.16 -30.84
N LEU A 104 22.08 11.35 -30.28
CA LEU A 104 21.80 9.99 -29.83
C LEU A 104 21.93 9.90 -28.31
N VAL A 105 20.99 9.23 -27.65
CA VAL A 105 21.08 8.92 -26.23
C VAL A 105 21.11 7.41 -26.02
N LEU A 106 22.17 6.92 -25.40
CA LEU A 106 22.28 5.54 -24.93
C LEU A 106 21.65 5.42 -23.55
N ALA A 107 20.48 4.78 -23.49
CA ALA A 107 19.70 4.49 -22.29
C ALA A 107 19.44 2.98 -22.16
N THR A 108 20.42 2.16 -22.58
CA THR A 108 20.33 0.69 -22.67
C THR A 108 20.35 -0.01 -21.30
N GLY A 109 20.65 0.73 -20.23
CA GLY A 109 20.64 0.21 -18.86
C GLY A 109 21.68 -0.88 -18.63
N SER A 110 21.30 -1.92 -17.88
CA SER A 110 22.15 -3.05 -17.52
C SER A 110 21.44 -4.40 -17.69
N TYR A 111 22.23 -5.48 -17.78
CA TYR A 111 21.76 -6.86 -17.79
C TYR A 111 22.12 -7.57 -16.47
N ALA A 112 21.34 -8.61 -16.12
CA ALA A 112 21.65 -9.46 -14.97
C ALA A 112 22.91 -10.28 -15.24
N TRP A 113 23.94 -10.12 -14.39
CA TRP A 113 25.19 -10.82 -14.58
C TRP A 113 25.10 -12.23 -14.01
N VAL A 114 25.39 -13.22 -14.86
CA VAL A 114 25.46 -14.63 -14.50
C VAL A 114 26.93 -15.03 -14.37
N PRO A 115 27.40 -15.45 -13.18
CA PRO A 115 28.77 -15.93 -13.02
C PRO A 115 29.05 -17.12 -13.94
N PRO A 116 30.24 -17.23 -14.54
CA PRO A 116 30.59 -18.39 -15.35
C PRO A 116 30.68 -19.63 -14.46
N MET A 117 29.71 -20.53 -14.59
CA MET A 117 29.63 -21.76 -13.81
C MET A 117 28.87 -22.85 -14.58
N ASP A 118 29.31 -24.09 -14.40
CA ASP A 118 28.69 -25.25 -15.02
C ASP A 118 27.20 -25.36 -14.59
N GLY A 119 26.31 -25.46 -15.58
CA GLY A 119 24.87 -25.66 -15.39
C GLY A 119 24.05 -24.39 -15.12
N ALA A 120 24.63 -23.20 -15.31
CA ALA A 120 23.90 -21.92 -15.24
C ALA A 120 22.83 -21.74 -16.34
N ASP A 121 22.90 -22.53 -17.40
CA ASP A 121 21.99 -22.57 -18.55
C ASP A 121 20.94 -23.70 -18.45
N LEU A 122 20.90 -24.44 -17.34
CA LEU A 122 19.93 -25.52 -17.16
C LEU A 122 18.49 -24.99 -17.08
N PRO A 123 17.50 -25.75 -17.58
CA PRO A 123 16.09 -25.44 -17.34
C PRO A 123 15.80 -25.33 -15.83
N GLY A 124 15.11 -24.28 -15.43
CA GLY A 124 14.85 -23.98 -14.02
C GLY A 124 15.88 -23.06 -13.36
N VAL A 125 16.86 -22.55 -14.10
CA VAL A 125 17.73 -21.45 -13.69
C VAL A 125 17.25 -20.16 -14.36
N PHE A 126 17.00 -19.13 -13.56
CA PHE A 126 16.44 -17.85 -13.99
C PHE A 126 17.30 -16.68 -13.53
N VAL A 127 17.15 -15.54 -14.18
CA VAL A 127 17.57 -14.23 -13.67
C VAL A 127 16.34 -13.43 -13.21
N TYR A 128 16.56 -12.25 -12.62
CA TYR A 128 15.49 -11.41 -12.10
C TYR A 128 15.69 -9.96 -12.55
N ARG A 129 15.19 -9.61 -13.74
CA ARG A 129 15.48 -8.30 -14.35
C ARG A 129 14.36 -7.71 -15.21
N THR A 130 13.64 -8.50 -15.98
CA THR A 130 12.57 -8.06 -16.88
C THR A 130 11.22 -8.64 -16.46
N VAL A 131 10.13 -8.13 -17.05
CA VAL A 131 8.79 -8.73 -16.87
C VAL A 131 8.76 -10.16 -17.42
N ASP A 132 9.45 -10.42 -18.53
CA ASP A 132 9.53 -11.76 -19.11
C ASP A 132 10.26 -12.73 -18.16
N ASP A 133 11.38 -12.32 -17.56
CA ASP A 133 12.12 -13.15 -16.61
C ASP A 133 11.22 -13.59 -15.43
N VAL A 134 10.46 -12.64 -14.86
CA VAL A 134 9.60 -12.93 -13.70
C VAL A 134 8.35 -13.71 -14.09
N ALA A 135 7.83 -13.52 -15.30
CA ALA A 135 6.71 -14.30 -15.84
C ALA A 135 7.12 -15.75 -16.13
N GLU A 136 8.29 -15.96 -16.73
CA GLU A 136 8.87 -17.29 -16.97
C GLU A 136 9.14 -18.03 -15.66
N LEU A 137 9.75 -17.33 -14.68
CA LEU A 137 9.98 -17.87 -13.34
C LEU A 137 8.67 -18.29 -12.68
N ARG A 138 7.65 -17.42 -12.70
CA ARG A 138 6.32 -17.70 -12.15
C ARG A 138 5.72 -18.96 -12.77
N GLY A 139 5.62 -18.98 -14.11
CA GLY A 139 5.02 -20.12 -14.81
C GLY A 139 5.79 -21.41 -14.58
N TYR A 140 7.12 -21.35 -14.44
CA TYR A 140 7.94 -22.53 -14.11
C TYR A 140 7.66 -23.06 -12.71
N VAL A 141 7.59 -22.18 -11.71
CA VAL A 141 7.27 -22.57 -10.32
C VAL A 141 5.85 -23.12 -10.21
N GLU A 142 4.87 -22.50 -10.88
CA GLU A 142 3.48 -22.96 -10.90
C GLU A 142 3.37 -24.39 -11.48
N ARG A 143 4.00 -24.66 -12.63
CA ARG A 143 4.05 -26.01 -13.21
C ARG A 143 4.72 -27.05 -12.30
N LEU A 144 5.79 -26.66 -11.60
CA LEU A 144 6.42 -27.56 -10.63
C LEU A 144 5.48 -27.90 -9.47
N ARG A 145 4.68 -26.94 -9.00
CA ARG A 145 3.73 -27.13 -7.88
C ARG A 145 2.57 -28.06 -8.22
N GLU A 146 2.21 -28.21 -9.50
CA GLU A 146 1.21 -29.19 -9.94
C GLU A 146 1.67 -30.63 -9.67
N THR A 147 2.98 -30.88 -9.67
CA THR A 147 3.56 -32.22 -9.58
C THR A 147 4.37 -32.46 -8.31
N LYS A 148 4.74 -31.40 -7.58
CA LYS A 148 5.53 -31.47 -6.34
C LYS A 148 4.81 -30.74 -5.20
N PRO A 149 4.63 -31.40 -4.03
CA PRO A 149 4.01 -30.77 -2.87
C PRO A 149 4.85 -29.63 -2.29
N VAL A 150 6.18 -29.67 -2.47
CA VAL A 150 7.12 -28.62 -2.05
C VAL A 150 8.09 -28.37 -3.19
N VAL A 151 8.16 -27.12 -3.65
CA VAL A 151 9.15 -26.66 -4.63
C VAL A 151 10.28 -25.98 -3.88
N ARG A 152 11.52 -26.44 -4.06
CA ARG A 152 12.71 -25.90 -3.40
C ARG A 152 13.37 -24.88 -4.32
N GLY A 153 13.39 -23.63 -3.90
CA GLY A 153 14.03 -22.52 -4.58
C GLY A 153 15.33 -22.10 -3.92
N ALA A 154 16.38 -21.89 -4.72
CA ALA A 154 17.62 -21.29 -4.28
C ALA A 154 17.84 -19.93 -4.97
N VAL A 155 18.28 -18.93 -4.21
CA VAL A 155 18.65 -17.62 -4.77
C VAL A 155 20.14 -17.40 -4.57
N LEU A 156 20.88 -17.18 -5.66
CA LEU A 156 22.30 -16.89 -5.62
C LEU A 156 22.52 -15.38 -5.51
N GLY A 157 22.93 -14.92 -4.32
CA GLY A 157 23.14 -13.51 -3.99
C GLY A 157 22.16 -13.03 -2.93
N GLY A 158 22.69 -12.46 -1.85
CA GLY A 158 21.95 -11.89 -0.72
C GLY A 158 21.90 -10.36 -0.70
N GLY A 159 22.02 -9.72 -1.86
CA GLY A 159 21.79 -8.28 -2.02
C GLY A 159 20.30 -7.93 -2.19
N LEU A 160 19.99 -6.67 -2.50
CA LEU A 160 18.62 -6.17 -2.67
C LEU A 160 17.76 -7.06 -3.59
N LEU A 161 18.21 -7.26 -4.83
CA LEU A 161 17.49 -8.08 -5.82
C LEU A 161 17.34 -9.54 -5.40
N GLY A 162 18.35 -10.10 -4.72
CA GLY A 162 18.31 -11.48 -4.27
C GLY A 162 17.30 -11.69 -3.14
N LEU A 163 17.22 -10.74 -2.20
CA LEU A 163 16.22 -10.76 -1.14
C LEU A 163 14.81 -10.56 -1.70
N GLU A 164 14.63 -9.69 -2.70
CA GLU A 164 13.36 -9.56 -3.43
C GLU A 164 12.96 -10.84 -4.17
N ALA A 165 13.89 -11.46 -4.90
CA ALA A 165 13.65 -12.73 -5.59
C ALA A 165 13.29 -13.87 -4.61
N ALA A 166 13.91 -13.90 -3.42
CA ALA A 166 13.55 -14.86 -2.39
C ALA A 166 12.13 -14.63 -1.85
N GLY A 167 11.75 -13.36 -1.67
CA GLY A 167 10.38 -12.97 -1.36
C GLY A 167 9.38 -13.40 -2.44
N ALA A 168 9.73 -13.22 -3.71
CA ALA A 168 8.90 -13.63 -4.84
C ALA A 168 8.68 -15.16 -4.88
N LEU A 169 9.75 -15.95 -4.71
CA LEU A 169 9.65 -17.42 -4.60
C LEU A 169 8.76 -17.84 -3.43
N HIS A 170 8.91 -17.19 -2.28
CA HIS A 170 8.08 -17.45 -1.12
C HIS A 170 6.60 -17.12 -1.38
N ALA A 171 6.31 -15.98 -2.02
CA ALA A 171 4.95 -15.59 -2.41
C ALA A 171 4.28 -16.57 -3.39
N LEU A 172 5.07 -17.22 -4.25
CA LEU A 172 4.60 -18.29 -5.15
C LEU A 172 4.36 -19.63 -4.45
N GLY A 173 4.65 -19.73 -3.15
CA GLY A 173 4.51 -20.96 -2.35
C GLY A 173 5.70 -21.92 -2.49
N ALA A 174 6.85 -21.47 -3.01
CA ALA A 174 8.09 -22.24 -2.98
C ALA A 174 8.87 -21.97 -1.67
N GLN A 175 9.64 -22.96 -1.21
CA GLN A 175 10.63 -22.72 -0.17
C GLN A 175 11.79 -21.92 -0.78
N ALA A 176 12.20 -20.81 -0.16
CA ALA A 176 13.31 -20.00 -0.65
C ALA A 176 14.53 -20.14 0.26
N THR A 177 15.70 -20.37 -0.32
CA THR A 177 16.99 -20.32 0.39
C THR A 177 17.94 -19.36 -0.34
N VAL A 178 18.37 -18.30 0.34
CA VAL A 178 19.36 -17.34 -0.15
C VAL A 178 20.76 -17.86 0.14
N LEU A 179 21.59 -17.98 -0.89
CA LEU A 179 23.00 -18.33 -0.82
C LEU A 179 23.83 -17.07 -1.06
N GLN A 180 24.48 -16.60 -0.01
CA GLN A 180 25.28 -15.39 -0.02
C GLN A 180 26.76 -15.75 0.13
N VAL A 181 27.58 -15.29 -0.81
CA VAL A 181 29.04 -15.53 -0.80
C VAL A 181 29.69 -14.81 0.38
N GLY A 182 29.21 -13.61 0.70
CA GLY A 182 29.73 -12.80 1.80
C GLY A 182 29.35 -13.33 3.19
N THR A 183 29.90 -12.65 4.20
CA THR A 183 29.69 -12.97 5.62
C THR A 183 28.31 -12.58 6.14
N HIS A 184 27.57 -11.76 5.41
CA HIS A 184 26.22 -11.29 5.77
C HIS A 184 25.45 -10.84 4.53
N LEU A 185 24.14 -10.65 4.70
CA LEU A 185 23.23 -10.13 3.68
C LEU A 185 23.46 -8.63 3.46
N MET A 186 23.18 -8.14 2.25
CA MET A 186 23.33 -6.74 1.86
C MET A 186 24.68 -6.12 2.25
N SER A 187 25.77 -6.89 2.11
CA SER A 187 27.10 -6.49 2.60
C SER A 187 27.73 -5.27 1.92
N ALA A 188 27.09 -4.73 0.89
CA ALA A 188 27.47 -3.46 0.26
C ALA A 188 26.72 -2.26 0.86
N GLN A 189 25.70 -2.49 1.70
CA GLN A 189 24.83 -1.46 2.27
C GLN A 189 24.79 -1.49 3.79
N VAL A 190 24.85 -2.68 4.41
CA VAL A 190 24.78 -2.83 5.87
C VAL A 190 26.06 -3.45 6.39
N ASP A 191 26.36 -3.17 7.65
CA ASP A 191 27.49 -3.78 8.36
C ASP A 191 27.10 -5.14 8.97
N LEU A 192 28.06 -5.78 9.65
CA LEU A 192 27.86 -7.10 10.25
C LEU A 192 26.70 -7.12 11.27
N GLY A 193 26.55 -6.07 12.08
CA GLY A 193 25.49 -5.96 13.08
C GLY A 193 24.11 -5.87 12.42
N GLY A 194 23.96 -4.98 11.45
CA GLY A 194 22.74 -4.87 10.65
C GLY A 194 22.44 -6.13 9.84
N GLY A 195 23.47 -6.75 9.27
CA GLY A 195 23.36 -7.99 8.51
C GLY A 195 22.88 -9.18 9.33
N GLU A 196 23.28 -9.28 10.60
CA GLU A 196 22.82 -10.33 11.52
C GLU A 196 21.37 -10.10 11.95
N ALA A 197 20.98 -8.85 12.22
CA ALA A 197 19.59 -8.49 12.48
C ALA A 197 18.71 -8.81 11.26
N LEU A 198 19.15 -8.44 10.06
CA LEU A 198 18.48 -8.73 8.81
C LEU A 198 18.34 -10.24 8.61
N ARG A 199 19.39 -11.02 8.83
CA ARG A 199 19.34 -12.49 8.73
C ARG A 199 18.26 -13.09 9.63
N ARG A 200 18.13 -12.63 10.88
CA ARG A 200 17.08 -13.10 11.79
C ARG A 200 15.69 -12.77 11.27
N LEU A 201 15.47 -11.53 10.81
CA LEU A 201 14.19 -11.10 10.25
C LEU A 201 13.80 -11.92 9.01
N ILE A 202 14.73 -12.14 8.09
CA ILE A 202 14.52 -12.96 6.88
C ILE A 202 14.20 -14.42 7.22
N ASN A 203 14.94 -15.02 8.16
CA ASN A 203 14.63 -16.37 8.64
C ASN A 203 13.24 -16.44 9.32
N GLY A 204 12.83 -15.38 10.04
CA GLY A 204 11.51 -15.26 10.65
C GLY A 204 10.36 -15.25 9.63
N LEU A 205 10.63 -14.80 8.41
CA LEU A 205 9.70 -14.89 7.27
C LEU A 205 9.68 -16.28 6.61
N GLY A 206 10.45 -17.25 7.11
CA GLY A 206 10.53 -18.59 6.55
C GLY A 206 11.44 -18.71 5.31
N VAL A 207 12.27 -17.68 5.04
CA VAL A 207 13.29 -17.72 3.99
C VAL A 207 14.62 -18.16 4.61
N GLY A 208 15.15 -19.29 4.15
CA GLY A 208 16.44 -19.80 4.61
C GLY A 208 17.59 -18.92 4.14
N VAL A 209 18.63 -18.77 4.96
CA VAL A 209 19.84 -18.01 4.59
C VAL A 209 21.08 -18.87 4.84
N ARG A 210 21.94 -19.02 3.84
CA ARG A 210 23.29 -19.59 3.98
C ARG A 210 24.32 -18.53 3.58
N LEU A 211 25.13 -18.16 4.55
CA LEU A 211 26.23 -17.20 4.40
C LEU A 211 27.53 -17.96 4.10
N ASN A 212 28.54 -17.27 3.56
CA ASN A 212 29.79 -17.88 3.12
C ASN A 212 29.56 -19.06 2.14
N ALA A 213 28.46 -19.03 1.39
CA ALA A 213 28.00 -20.11 0.56
C ALA A 213 28.21 -19.78 -0.93
N ALA A 214 29.42 -20.02 -1.42
CA ALA A 214 29.72 -19.88 -2.85
C ALA A 214 29.31 -21.13 -3.63
N THR A 215 28.45 -20.97 -4.63
CA THR A 215 28.08 -22.09 -5.51
C THR A 215 29.15 -22.24 -6.59
N THR A 216 29.64 -23.46 -6.79
CA THR A 216 30.65 -23.79 -7.80
C THR A 216 30.06 -24.43 -9.05
N ARG A 217 28.95 -25.17 -8.91
CA ARG A 217 28.29 -25.88 -10.01
C ARG A 217 26.82 -26.11 -9.74
N ILE A 218 25.99 -25.97 -10.77
CA ILE A 218 24.58 -26.37 -10.77
C ILE A 218 24.46 -27.71 -11.51
N ARG A 219 23.83 -28.70 -10.87
CA ARG A 219 23.71 -30.07 -11.37
C ARG A 219 22.28 -30.33 -11.84
N PRO A 220 22.11 -31.01 -12.98
CA PRO A 220 20.78 -31.37 -13.45
C PRO A 220 20.17 -32.49 -12.60
N HIS A 221 18.85 -32.46 -12.47
CA HIS A 221 18.07 -33.57 -11.94
C HIS A 221 17.96 -34.70 -12.99
N ARG A 222 17.76 -35.95 -12.53
CA ARG A 222 17.64 -37.14 -13.42
C ARG A 222 16.52 -37.05 -14.46
N ARG A 223 15.49 -36.23 -14.18
CA ARG A 223 14.33 -36.00 -15.05
C ARG A 223 14.44 -34.73 -15.92
N GLY A 224 15.62 -34.10 -15.97
CA GLY A 224 15.83 -32.80 -16.61
C GLY A 224 15.67 -31.62 -15.65
N GLY A 225 16.19 -30.47 -16.06
CA GLY A 225 16.22 -29.22 -15.27
C GLY A 225 17.16 -29.27 -14.05
N VAL A 226 17.20 -28.20 -13.26
CA VAL A 226 18.03 -28.12 -12.04
C VAL A 226 17.60 -29.14 -10.98
N GLY A 227 18.57 -29.70 -10.27
CA GLY A 227 18.33 -30.61 -9.14
C GLY A 227 19.15 -30.31 -7.89
N ARG A 228 20.37 -29.78 -8.03
CA ARG A 228 21.28 -29.52 -6.91
C ARG A 228 22.32 -28.45 -7.22
N LEU A 229 22.73 -27.71 -6.20
CA LEU A 229 23.88 -26.81 -6.19
C LEU A 229 25.03 -27.42 -5.37
N ASP A 230 26.22 -27.45 -5.95
CA ASP A 230 27.47 -27.83 -5.27
C ASP A 230 28.15 -26.56 -4.74
N LEU A 231 28.50 -26.54 -3.45
CA LEU A 231 29.10 -25.38 -2.78
C LEU A 231 30.63 -25.54 -2.65
N ALA A 232 31.34 -24.41 -2.54
CA ALA A 232 32.80 -24.38 -2.42
C ALA A 232 33.33 -25.00 -1.12
N ASP A 233 32.53 -25.01 -0.05
CA ASP A 233 32.84 -25.64 1.22
C ASP A 233 32.63 -27.18 1.22
N GLY A 234 32.30 -27.76 0.06
CA GLY A 234 31.94 -29.17 -0.09
C GLY A 234 30.48 -29.48 0.24
N GLY A 235 29.73 -28.48 0.70
CA GLY A 235 28.29 -28.56 0.97
C GLY A 235 27.45 -28.71 -0.29
N ARG A 236 26.16 -29.04 -0.08
CA ARG A 236 25.18 -29.22 -1.15
C ARG A 236 23.85 -28.57 -0.75
N VAL A 237 23.13 -28.06 -1.74
CA VAL A 237 21.76 -27.54 -1.61
C VAL A 237 20.94 -28.15 -2.73
N ASP A 238 19.88 -28.89 -2.40
CA ASP A 238 18.96 -29.34 -3.43
C ASP A 238 18.00 -28.22 -3.82
N ALA A 239 17.77 -28.05 -5.12
CA ALA A 239 16.87 -27.03 -5.64
C ALA A 239 16.18 -27.53 -6.91
N ASP A 240 14.92 -27.16 -7.05
CA ASP A 240 14.07 -27.40 -8.21
C ASP A 240 13.94 -26.15 -9.09
N VAL A 241 14.25 -24.97 -8.52
CA VAL A 241 14.36 -23.68 -9.21
C VAL A 241 15.52 -22.87 -8.62
N VAL A 242 16.27 -22.16 -9.46
CA VAL A 242 17.37 -21.28 -9.06
C VAL A 242 17.16 -19.89 -9.64
N VAL A 243 17.32 -18.84 -8.84
CA VAL A 243 17.36 -17.46 -9.31
C VAL A 243 18.75 -16.89 -9.08
N ILE A 244 19.40 -16.40 -10.13
CA ILE A 244 20.73 -15.79 -10.07
C ILE A 244 20.57 -14.28 -9.93
N ALA A 245 20.99 -13.75 -8.77
CA ALA A 245 20.96 -12.35 -8.40
C ALA A 245 22.36 -11.87 -7.98
N ALA A 246 23.37 -12.16 -8.80
CA ALA A 246 24.78 -11.87 -8.54
C ALA A 246 25.20 -10.42 -8.88
N GLY A 247 24.23 -9.54 -9.16
CA GLY A 247 24.44 -8.17 -9.58
C GLY A 247 24.17 -7.95 -11.07
N VAL A 248 24.39 -6.72 -11.52
CA VAL A 248 24.16 -6.30 -12.91
C VAL A 248 25.44 -5.77 -13.56
N ARG A 249 25.44 -5.70 -14.89
CA ARG A 249 26.52 -5.11 -15.70
C ARG A 249 25.93 -4.20 -16.77
N PRO A 250 26.54 -3.03 -17.03
CA PRO A 250 26.03 -2.08 -18.02
C PRO A 250 25.99 -2.71 -19.41
N ARG A 251 24.95 -2.41 -20.20
CA ARG A 251 24.81 -2.81 -21.60
C ARG A 251 25.55 -1.84 -22.51
N ASP A 252 26.88 -1.95 -22.52
CA ASP A 252 27.82 -1.06 -23.22
C ASP A 252 28.30 -1.61 -24.57
N GLU A 253 27.71 -2.71 -25.05
CA GLU A 253 28.15 -3.45 -26.23
C GLU A 253 28.12 -2.56 -27.49
N LEU A 254 27.05 -1.77 -27.64
CA LEU A 254 26.92 -0.79 -28.72
C LEU A 254 27.99 0.30 -28.66
N ALA A 255 28.32 0.77 -27.46
CA ALA A 255 29.33 1.81 -27.26
C ALA A 255 30.73 1.29 -27.58
N ARG A 256 31.06 0.07 -27.16
CA ARG A 256 32.30 -0.62 -27.54
C ARG A 256 32.42 -0.78 -29.05
N ALA A 257 31.37 -1.30 -29.69
CA ALA A 257 31.37 -1.52 -31.13
C ALA A 257 31.50 -0.20 -31.92
N ALA A 258 30.91 0.89 -31.40
CA ALA A 258 31.01 2.24 -31.98
C ALA A 258 32.33 2.97 -31.64
N GLY A 259 33.23 2.36 -30.88
CA GLY A 259 34.50 2.98 -30.48
C GLY A 259 34.34 4.19 -29.55
N LEU A 260 33.30 4.21 -28.72
CA LEU A 260 33.18 5.17 -27.61
C LEU A 260 34.06 4.75 -26.44
N THR A 261 34.50 5.71 -25.63
CA THR A 261 35.24 5.42 -24.40
C THR A 261 34.33 4.67 -23.41
N VAL A 262 34.81 3.54 -22.90
CA VAL A 262 34.10 2.70 -21.94
C VAL A 262 34.91 2.56 -20.65
N GLY A 263 34.23 2.57 -19.51
CA GLY A 263 34.86 2.52 -18.20
C GLY A 263 35.60 1.21 -17.94
N GLU A 264 36.54 1.21 -17.00
CA GLU A 264 37.31 0.01 -16.63
C GLU A 264 36.41 -1.15 -16.17
N ARG A 265 35.29 -0.83 -15.50
CA ARG A 265 34.27 -1.78 -15.04
C ARG A 265 33.06 -1.87 -15.99
N GLY A 266 33.18 -1.34 -17.21
CA GLY A 266 32.11 -1.20 -18.19
C GLY A 266 31.40 0.15 -18.12
N GLY A 267 30.45 0.34 -19.02
CA GLY A 267 29.60 1.53 -19.15
C GLY A 267 30.21 2.62 -20.04
N VAL A 268 29.36 3.40 -20.71
CA VAL A 268 29.76 4.54 -21.54
C VAL A 268 30.34 5.62 -20.64
N VAL A 269 31.61 5.97 -20.82
CA VAL A 269 32.20 7.08 -20.05
C VAL A 269 31.55 8.38 -20.50
N VAL A 270 30.97 9.09 -19.54
CA VAL A 270 30.35 10.40 -19.77
C VAL A 270 30.87 11.44 -18.79
N ASP A 271 30.88 12.69 -19.22
CA ASP A 271 31.15 13.83 -18.36
C ASP A 271 29.94 14.20 -17.48
N ASP A 272 30.09 15.23 -16.64
CA ASP A 272 28.99 15.72 -15.77
C ASP A 272 27.81 16.30 -16.58
N THR A 273 27.94 16.50 -17.88
CA THR A 273 26.83 16.89 -18.77
C THR A 273 26.19 15.68 -19.48
N CYS A 274 26.59 14.47 -19.10
CA CYS A 274 26.17 13.18 -19.67
C CYS A 274 26.62 12.97 -21.13
N LEU A 275 27.57 13.76 -21.64
CA LEU A 275 28.13 13.59 -22.98
C LEU A 275 29.24 12.55 -22.97
N SER A 276 29.25 11.70 -24.01
CA SER A 276 30.30 10.71 -24.22
C SER A 276 31.54 11.32 -24.89
N SER A 277 32.49 10.49 -25.30
CA SER A 277 33.62 10.90 -26.15
C SER A 277 33.20 11.43 -27.54
N ASP A 278 31.92 11.29 -27.91
CA ASP A 278 31.35 11.87 -29.12
C ASP A 278 30.35 12.99 -28.77
N PRO A 279 30.48 14.21 -29.35
CA PRO A 279 29.64 15.35 -28.99
C PRO A 279 28.16 15.19 -29.40
N HIS A 280 27.84 14.19 -30.23
CA HIS A 280 26.46 13.89 -30.66
C HIS A 280 25.88 12.68 -29.94
N ILE A 281 26.57 12.13 -28.92
CA ILE A 281 26.12 10.94 -28.20
C ILE A 281 26.22 11.18 -26.69
N SER A 282 25.09 11.05 -26.00
CA SER A 282 25.00 11.05 -24.54
C SER A 282 24.73 9.64 -23.99
N GLY A 283 25.11 9.40 -22.74
CA GLY A 283 24.77 8.17 -22.00
C GLY A 283 24.01 8.52 -20.71
N VAL A 284 22.90 7.83 -20.44
CA VAL A 284 22.07 8.08 -19.24
C VAL A 284 21.62 6.77 -18.58
N GLY A 285 21.39 6.83 -17.27
CA GLY A 285 20.99 5.65 -16.48
C GLY A 285 22.15 4.68 -16.24
N GLU A 286 21.84 3.40 -16.03
CA GLU A 286 22.84 2.41 -15.57
C GLU A 286 23.94 2.09 -16.60
N VAL A 287 23.77 2.44 -17.88
CA VAL A 287 24.81 2.30 -18.89
C VAL A 287 25.89 3.38 -18.77
N ALA A 288 25.56 4.53 -18.16
CA ALA A 288 26.48 5.65 -18.02
C ALA A 288 27.51 5.38 -16.90
N CYS A 289 28.79 5.44 -17.26
CA CYS A 289 29.90 5.53 -16.33
C CYS A 289 30.22 7.01 -16.10
N ILE A 290 29.51 7.62 -15.14
CA ILE A 290 29.69 9.02 -14.74
C ILE A 290 30.57 9.09 -13.51
N GLN A 291 31.49 10.06 -13.44
CA GLN A 291 32.39 10.22 -12.28
C GLN A 291 33.13 8.92 -11.88
N GLY A 292 33.42 8.06 -12.87
CA GLY A 292 34.11 6.78 -12.70
C GLY A 292 33.24 5.60 -12.23
N ALA A 293 31.91 5.74 -12.15
CA ALA A 293 31.01 4.68 -11.69
C ALA A 293 29.74 4.53 -12.52
N CYS A 294 29.29 3.27 -12.67
CA CYS A 294 27.94 2.94 -13.16
C CYS A 294 27.00 2.79 -11.96
N ILE A 295 25.93 3.59 -11.91
CA ILE A 295 25.11 3.74 -10.72
C ILE A 295 23.77 3.02 -10.90
N GLY A 296 23.59 1.92 -10.18
CA GLY A 296 22.41 1.04 -10.25
C GLY A 296 21.18 1.57 -9.50
N LEU A 297 20.84 2.85 -9.67
CA LEU A 297 19.72 3.51 -8.99
C LEU A 297 18.92 4.40 -9.94
N VAL A 298 17.61 4.45 -9.76
CA VAL A 298 16.69 5.20 -10.64
C VAL A 298 16.90 6.71 -10.53
N ALA A 299 17.06 7.25 -9.31
CA ALA A 299 17.16 8.68 -9.08
C ALA A 299 18.37 9.35 -9.78
N PRO A 300 19.60 8.79 -9.69
CA PRO A 300 20.73 9.24 -10.51
C PRO A 300 20.44 9.18 -12.02
N GLY A 301 19.79 8.11 -12.48
CA GLY A 301 19.39 7.99 -13.88
C GLY A 301 18.44 9.09 -14.34
N TYR A 302 17.45 9.46 -13.52
CA TYR A 302 16.56 10.58 -13.81
C TYR A 302 17.32 11.91 -13.85
N ALA A 303 18.21 12.17 -12.89
CA ALA A 303 19.03 13.38 -12.92
C ALA A 303 19.88 13.48 -14.21
N MET A 304 20.46 12.37 -14.67
CA MET A 304 21.17 12.33 -15.96
C MET A 304 20.24 12.66 -17.15
N ALA A 305 19.01 12.15 -17.12
CA ALA A 305 18.00 12.45 -18.14
C ALA A 305 17.69 13.95 -18.19
N GLU A 306 17.51 14.56 -17.02
CA GLU A 306 17.20 15.99 -16.87
C GLU A 306 18.33 16.90 -17.34
N VAL A 307 19.56 16.54 -16.96
CA VAL A 307 20.78 17.23 -17.42
C VAL A 307 20.90 17.12 -18.94
N THR A 308 20.69 15.92 -19.50
CA THR A 308 20.76 15.73 -20.96
C THR A 308 19.75 16.59 -21.70
N VAL A 309 18.49 16.65 -21.23
CA VAL A 309 17.45 17.49 -21.83
C VAL A 309 17.78 18.98 -21.73
N ASP A 310 18.22 19.44 -20.56
CA ASP A 310 18.63 20.85 -20.38
C ASP A 310 19.74 21.24 -21.38
N ARG A 311 20.76 20.38 -21.54
CA ARG A 311 21.86 20.60 -22.47
C ARG A 311 21.40 20.59 -23.93
N LEU A 312 20.48 19.71 -24.31
CA LEU A 312 19.88 19.69 -25.66
C LEU A 312 19.10 20.97 -26.00
N LEU A 313 18.56 21.64 -25.00
CA LEU A 313 17.82 22.90 -25.11
C LEU A 313 18.72 24.14 -24.89
N GLY A 314 20.04 23.96 -24.75
CA GLY A 314 21.01 25.04 -24.65
C GLY A 314 21.29 25.53 -23.23
N GLY A 315 20.83 24.80 -22.20
CA GLY A 315 21.10 25.10 -20.80
C GLY A 315 22.51 24.71 -20.34
N ALA A 316 22.75 24.80 -19.03
CA ALA A 316 24.06 24.64 -18.39
C ALA A 316 24.08 23.63 -17.22
N ALA A 317 23.06 22.78 -17.10
CA ALA A 317 22.97 21.81 -16.02
C ALA A 317 24.14 20.80 -16.03
N GLN A 318 24.53 20.37 -14.83
CA GLN A 318 25.56 19.35 -14.59
C GLN A 318 25.06 18.36 -13.55
N PHE A 319 25.53 17.13 -13.64
CA PHE A 319 25.22 16.05 -12.72
C PHE A 319 25.86 16.33 -11.34
N PRO A 320 25.07 16.47 -10.28
CA PRO A 320 25.57 16.94 -8.98
C PRO A 320 26.24 15.85 -8.14
N GLY A 321 26.37 14.63 -8.66
CA GLY A 321 26.72 13.43 -7.91
C GLY A 321 25.50 12.57 -7.56
N ALA A 322 25.73 11.37 -7.05
CA ALA A 322 24.67 10.42 -6.72
C ALA A 322 24.55 10.18 -5.21
N ASP A 323 23.33 10.31 -4.70
CA ASP A 323 22.99 9.73 -3.41
C ASP A 323 22.81 8.21 -3.56
N THR A 324 23.67 7.44 -2.90
CA THR A 324 23.63 5.97 -2.90
C THR A 324 22.79 5.41 -1.75
N ALA A 325 22.01 6.24 -1.06
CA ALA A 325 21.11 5.77 -0.02
C ALA A 325 20.13 4.74 -0.57
N THR A 326 19.99 3.64 0.15
CA THR A 326 19.18 2.50 -0.27
C THR A 326 18.19 2.12 0.81
N LYS A 327 16.99 1.73 0.40
CA LYS A 327 15.96 1.20 1.29
C LYS A 327 15.41 -0.11 0.71
N LEU A 328 15.50 -1.21 1.46
CA LEU A 328 14.85 -2.47 1.11
C LEU A 328 13.38 -2.44 1.56
N LYS A 329 12.48 -2.97 0.72
CA LYS A 329 11.07 -3.16 1.03
C LYS A 329 10.67 -4.61 0.81
N LEU A 330 11.08 -5.50 1.72
CA LEU A 330 10.73 -6.92 1.64
C LEU A 330 9.78 -7.31 2.77
N ALA A 331 8.53 -7.66 2.45
CA ALA A 331 7.60 -8.40 3.31
C ALA A 331 7.58 -7.99 4.81
N GLY A 332 7.60 -6.68 5.10
CA GLY A 332 7.56 -6.16 6.48
C GLY A 332 8.93 -5.97 7.16
N VAL A 333 10.04 -6.20 6.46
CA VAL A 333 11.40 -5.91 6.92
C VAL A 333 11.90 -4.61 6.29
N ASP A 334 12.04 -3.59 7.11
CA ASP A 334 12.63 -2.30 6.74
C ASP A 334 14.15 -2.35 6.90
N VAL A 335 14.89 -2.03 5.83
CA VAL A 335 16.33 -1.76 5.89
C VAL A 335 16.60 -0.44 5.21
N ALA A 336 17.38 0.44 5.82
CA ALA A 336 17.87 1.66 5.20
C ALA A 336 19.37 1.87 5.47
N SER A 337 20.08 2.37 4.47
CA SER A 337 21.50 2.74 4.56
C SER A 337 21.72 4.06 3.83
N PHE A 338 22.50 4.96 4.42
CA PHE A 338 22.74 6.32 3.89
C PHE A 338 24.09 6.89 4.31
N GLY A 339 24.64 7.78 3.48
CA GLY A 339 25.93 8.43 3.70
C GLY A 339 27.09 7.43 3.87
N ASP A 340 28.04 7.79 4.71
CA ASP A 340 29.15 6.94 5.14
C ASP A 340 28.69 5.88 6.16
N ALA A 341 27.85 4.96 5.70
CA ALA A 341 27.25 3.91 6.54
C ALA A 341 28.30 2.96 7.20
N PHE A 342 29.51 2.92 6.67
CA PHE A 342 30.60 2.05 7.12
C PHE A 342 31.68 2.77 7.93
N GLY A 343 31.59 4.09 8.12
CA GLY A 343 32.61 4.86 8.83
C GLY A 343 33.97 4.86 8.14
N ALA A 344 33.98 4.94 6.81
CA ALA A 344 35.20 5.03 6.01
C ALA A 344 35.93 6.38 6.19
N THR A 345 35.21 7.42 6.63
CA THR A 345 35.77 8.72 6.96
C THR A 345 36.76 8.57 8.13
N PRO A 346 38.00 9.07 8.02
CA PRO A 346 38.99 8.98 9.09
C PRO A 346 38.46 9.54 10.41
N ASN A 347 38.70 8.81 11.50
CA ASN A 347 38.27 9.14 12.87
C ASN A 347 36.75 9.25 13.07
N ALA A 348 35.93 8.72 12.16
CA ALA A 348 34.48 8.66 12.37
C ALA A 348 34.12 7.85 13.63
N LEU A 349 33.09 8.30 14.34
CA LEU A 349 32.55 7.65 15.53
C LEU A 349 31.24 6.95 15.22
N GLU A 350 31.02 5.77 15.78
CA GLU A 350 29.78 5.00 15.59
C GLU A 350 28.94 5.00 16.87
N VAL A 351 27.65 5.33 16.75
CA VAL A 351 26.65 5.17 17.82
C VAL A 351 25.69 4.07 17.41
N VAL A 352 25.57 3.02 18.20
CA VAL A 352 24.83 1.80 17.86
C VAL A 352 23.78 1.48 18.91
N TRP A 353 22.57 1.17 18.45
CA TRP A 353 21.48 0.59 19.23
C TRP A 353 21.08 -0.74 18.61
N ALA A 354 21.09 -1.82 19.41
CA ALA A 354 20.71 -3.14 18.96
C ALA A 354 19.73 -3.77 19.95
N ASP A 355 18.53 -4.10 19.47
CA ASP A 355 17.52 -4.85 20.22
C ASP A 355 17.14 -6.13 19.45
N PRO A 356 17.79 -7.26 19.75
CA PRO A 356 17.49 -8.53 19.11
C PRO A 356 16.08 -9.05 19.39
N VAL A 357 15.42 -8.63 20.48
CA VAL A 357 14.07 -9.07 20.86
C VAL A 357 13.04 -8.35 20.01
N ALA A 358 13.18 -7.03 19.85
CA ALA A 358 12.36 -6.24 18.92
C ALA A 358 12.75 -6.46 17.45
N GLY A 359 13.88 -7.11 17.18
CA GLY A 359 14.39 -7.34 15.83
C GLY A 359 15.00 -6.09 15.17
N VAL A 360 15.50 -5.14 15.97
CA VAL A 360 15.95 -3.83 15.52
C VAL A 360 17.48 -3.69 15.65
N TYR A 361 18.10 -3.09 14.65
CA TYR A 361 19.48 -2.62 14.69
C TYR A 361 19.56 -1.23 14.06
N LYS A 362 20.13 -0.26 14.76
CA LYS A 362 20.28 1.11 14.29
C LYS A 362 21.69 1.61 14.59
N LYS A 363 22.30 2.27 13.62
CA LYS A 363 23.65 2.86 13.72
C LYS A 363 23.67 4.24 13.09
N LEU A 364 24.30 5.19 13.77
CA LEU A 364 24.74 6.47 13.19
C LEU A 364 26.26 6.50 13.13
N VAL A 365 26.78 7.09 12.07
CA VAL A 365 28.18 7.39 11.88
C VAL A 365 28.35 8.91 11.95
N LEU A 366 29.23 9.39 12.81
CA LEU A 366 29.43 10.79 13.14
C LEU A 366 30.88 11.21 12.92
N SER A 367 31.13 12.51 12.82
CA SER A 367 32.47 13.09 12.87
C SER A 367 33.20 12.80 14.19
N ASP A 368 34.51 13.04 14.22
CA ASP A 368 35.41 12.84 15.38
C ASP A 368 34.94 13.61 16.65
N ASP A 369 34.23 14.73 16.46
CA ASP A 369 33.65 15.51 17.56
C ASP A 369 32.23 15.06 17.96
N ALA A 370 31.73 13.96 17.40
CA ALA A 370 30.40 13.38 17.59
C ALA A 370 29.22 14.31 17.25
N ARG A 371 29.43 15.36 16.45
CA ARG A 371 28.38 16.35 16.13
C ARG A 371 27.75 16.16 14.77
N THR A 372 28.55 15.93 13.74
CA THR A 372 28.09 15.94 12.35
C THR A 372 27.72 14.53 11.90
N LEU A 373 26.51 14.36 11.34
CA LEU A 373 26.07 13.08 10.79
C LEU A 373 26.74 12.79 9.45
N LEU A 374 27.51 11.71 9.40
CA LEU A 374 28.20 11.25 8.20
C LEU A 374 27.44 10.13 7.49
N GLY A 375 26.69 9.32 8.22
CA GLY A 375 25.97 8.16 7.66
C GLY A 375 25.17 7.37 8.69
N GLY A 376 24.55 6.27 8.26
CA GLY A 376 23.85 5.37 9.16
C GLY A 376 23.27 4.12 8.50
N VAL A 377 22.93 3.15 9.35
CA VAL A 377 22.32 1.86 9.01
C VAL A 377 21.13 1.62 9.93
N LEU A 378 19.95 1.35 9.38
CA LEU A 378 18.73 1.05 10.13
C LEU A 378 18.12 -0.26 9.61
N VAL A 379 17.87 -1.22 10.48
CA VAL A 379 17.32 -2.55 10.17
C VAL A 379 16.21 -2.88 11.16
N GLY A 380 15.09 -3.39 10.66
CA GLY A 380 13.89 -3.74 11.43
C GLY A 380 12.99 -2.54 11.71
N ASP A 381 13.60 -1.39 12.05
CA ASP A 381 12.90 -0.10 12.17
C ASP A 381 13.72 1.00 11.48
N ALA A 382 13.23 1.43 10.31
CA ALA A 382 13.81 2.53 9.53
C ALA A 382 12.95 3.81 9.58
N SER A 383 12.11 3.99 10.60
CA SER A 383 11.26 5.18 10.76
C SER A 383 12.06 6.48 10.79
N ALA A 384 13.20 6.48 11.49
CA ALA A 384 14.11 7.62 11.61
C ALA A 384 14.87 7.96 10.31
N TYR A 385 14.85 7.09 9.30
CA TYR A 385 15.56 7.33 8.03
C TYR A 385 15.17 8.65 7.37
N ALA A 386 13.86 8.96 7.37
CA ALA A 386 13.33 10.12 6.68
C ALA A 386 13.80 11.45 7.29
N SER A 387 14.00 11.51 8.60
CA SER A 387 14.50 12.69 9.30
C SER A 387 16.03 12.76 9.34
N LEU A 388 16.72 11.62 9.39
CA LEU A 388 18.18 11.57 9.49
C LEU A 388 18.90 11.74 8.14
N ARG A 389 18.40 11.12 7.06
CA ARG A 389 19.06 11.21 5.74
C ARG A 389 19.33 12.66 5.29
N PRO A 390 18.39 13.62 5.43
CA PRO A 390 18.66 14.99 5.05
C PRO A 390 19.72 15.73 5.88
N MET A 391 20.07 15.20 7.05
CA MET A 391 21.05 15.77 7.96
C MET A 391 22.48 15.32 7.65
N LEU A 392 22.70 14.56 6.58
CA LEU A 392 24.03 14.18 6.13
C LEU A 392 24.92 15.41 5.90
N GLY A 393 26.12 15.38 6.48
CA GLY A 393 27.08 16.48 6.46
C GLY A 393 26.72 17.64 7.39
N ARG A 394 25.74 17.49 8.29
CA ARG A 394 25.27 18.54 9.22
C ARG A 394 25.31 18.11 10.67
N GLU A 395 25.40 19.07 11.58
CA GLU A 395 25.34 18.85 13.03
C GLU A 395 23.94 18.35 13.45
N LEU A 396 23.91 17.26 14.23
CA LEU A 396 22.68 16.77 14.86
C LEU A 396 22.41 17.54 16.15
N PRO A 397 21.16 18.00 16.38
CA PRO A 397 20.81 18.65 17.63
C PRO A 397 20.73 17.64 18.78
N GLY A 398 21.40 17.93 19.90
CA GLY A 398 21.33 17.10 21.10
C GLY A 398 22.21 15.84 21.05
N ASP A 399 21.87 14.85 21.86
CA ASP A 399 22.60 13.57 21.93
C ASP A 399 22.24 12.67 20.73
N PRO A 400 23.21 12.28 19.88
CA PRO A 400 22.97 11.37 18.76
C PRO A 400 22.31 10.04 19.16
N ALA A 401 22.53 9.54 20.38
CA ALA A 401 21.90 8.31 20.87
C ALA A 401 20.37 8.43 20.98
N ALA A 402 19.84 9.63 21.22
CA ALA A 402 18.40 9.87 21.33
C ALA A 402 17.63 9.59 20.03
N PHE A 403 18.30 9.69 18.88
CA PHE A 403 17.71 9.38 17.58
C PHE A 403 17.59 7.87 17.29
N LEU A 404 18.22 7.03 18.12
CA LEU A 404 18.19 5.57 17.95
C LEU A 404 17.18 4.88 18.88
N LEU A 405 16.88 5.47 20.04
CA LEU A 405 16.04 4.88 21.08
C LEU A 405 14.54 4.87 20.68
N PRO A 406 13.76 3.89 21.16
CA PRO A 406 12.31 3.85 20.94
C PRO A 406 11.57 4.99 21.68
N GLU A 407 10.44 5.43 21.13
CA GLU A 407 9.57 6.45 21.72
C GLU A 407 9.07 5.99 23.11
N GLY A 408 9.69 6.53 24.16
CA GLY A 408 9.51 6.13 25.55
C GLY A 408 10.69 6.50 26.45
N GLY A 409 11.88 6.72 25.88
CA GLY A 409 13.09 7.16 26.58
C GLY A 409 13.51 8.60 26.26
N GLY A 410 12.63 9.58 26.49
CA GLY A 410 12.87 10.99 26.13
C GLY A 410 12.78 11.22 24.61
N GLY A 411 11.88 12.10 24.19
CA GLY A 411 11.65 12.33 22.74
C GLY A 411 12.92 12.80 22.04
N ALA A 412 13.18 12.25 20.85
CA ALA A 412 14.24 12.78 19.98
C ALA A 412 13.98 14.29 19.71
N PRO A 413 15.02 15.14 19.73
CA PRO A 413 14.87 16.57 19.44
C PRO A 413 14.19 16.80 18.08
N GLU A 414 13.35 17.84 17.98
CA GLU A 414 12.68 18.16 16.74
C GLU A 414 13.70 18.67 15.69
N LEU A 415 13.83 17.92 14.59
CA LEU A 415 14.71 18.24 13.47
C LEU A 415 13.99 19.14 12.47
N GLU A 416 14.43 20.39 12.33
CA GLU A 416 13.99 21.30 11.27
C GLU A 416 14.83 21.07 9.99
N LEU A 417 14.15 20.77 8.88
CA LEU A 417 14.85 20.48 7.62
C LEU A 417 15.31 21.76 6.91
N PRO A 418 16.55 21.78 6.37
CA PRO A 418 17.07 22.87 5.56
C PRO A 418 16.48 22.86 4.14
N ASP A 419 16.43 24.00 3.44
CA ASP A 419 15.71 24.11 2.14
C ASP A 419 16.32 23.27 1.01
N ASP A 420 17.64 23.09 1.01
CA ASP A 420 18.36 22.26 0.05
C ASP A 420 18.26 20.75 0.36
N ALA A 421 17.66 20.38 1.50
CA ALA A 421 17.44 18.98 1.87
C ALA A 421 16.61 18.27 0.80
N ASN A 422 17.15 17.22 0.22
CA ASN A 422 16.38 16.35 -0.66
C ASN A 422 15.32 15.59 0.15
N VAL A 423 14.04 15.76 -0.19
CA VAL A 423 12.89 15.11 0.48
C VAL A 423 12.37 13.94 -0.36
N CYS A 424 12.22 14.13 -1.67
CA CYS A 424 11.84 13.07 -2.59
C CYS A 424 13.02 12.70 -3.50
N SER A 425 13.74 11.63 -3.18
CA SER A 425 14.87 11.17 -4.02
C SER A 425 14.39 10.74 -5.41
N CYS A 426 13.23 10.09 -5.48
CA CYS A 426 12.68 9.55 -6.72
C CYS A 426 12.38 10.62 -7.79
N ASN A 427 12.01 11.84 -7.39
CA ASN A 427 11.72 12.96 -8.29
C ASN A 427 12.63 14.18 -8.03
N ASN A 428 13.71 14.00 -7.27
CA ASN A 428 14.66 15.03 -6.87
C ASN A 428 14.03 16.32 -6.29
N VAL A 429 13.01 16.17 -5.43
CA VAL A 429 12.32 17.33 -4.82
C VAL A 429 12.93 17.68 -3.47
N THR A 430 13.31 18.93 -3.27
CA THR A 430 13.87 19.45 -2.01
C THR A 430 12.80 19.93 -1.03
N ALA A 431 13.15 20.10 0.24
CA ALA A 431 12.29 20.70 1.24
C ALA A 431 11.91 22.14 0.87
N GLY A 432 12.86 22.90 0.32
CA GLY A 432 12.65 24.24 -0.22
C GLY A 432 11.68 24.24 -1.40
N ALA A 433 11.72 23.24 -2.30
CA ALA A 433 10.73 23.12 -3.38
C ALA A 433 9.32 22.80 -2.84
N ILE A 434 9.21 22.02 -1.76
CA ILE A 434 7.92 21.76 -1.09
C ILE A 434 7.41 23.00 -0.37
N ARG A 435 8.29 23.74 0.32
CA ARG A 435 7.95 25.02 0.94
C ARG A 435 7.55 26.03 -0.12
N GLY A 436 8.32 26.17 -1.19
CA GLY A 436 8.02 26.95 -2.39
C GLY A 436 6.68 26.59 -3.02
N ALA A 437 6.32 25.30 -3.08
CA ALA A 437 5.00 24.89 -3.54
C ALA A 437 3.87 25.45 -2.66
N VAL A 438 4.07 25.50 -1.34
CA VAL A 438 3.13 26.11 -0.40
C VAL A 438 3.16 27.64 -0.52
N THR A 439 4.35 28.25 -0.57
CA THR A 439 4.54 29.70 -0.43
C THR A 439 4.38 30.46 -1.75
N GLU A 440 4.99 30.00 -2.83
CA GLU A 440 5.05 30.65 -4.14
C GLU A 440 3.94 30.16 -5.08
N HIS A 441 3.56 28.88 -4.95
CA HIS A 441 2.54 28.25 -5.82
C HIS A 441 1.19 28.05 -5.12
N GLY A 442 1.05 28.48 -3.87
CA GLY A 442 -0.23 28.48 -3.14
C GLY A 442 -0.83 27.10 -2.88
N CYS A 443 -0.02 26.05 -2.83
CA CYS A 443 -0.51 24.70 -2.56
C CYS A 443 -0.92 24.56 -1.08
N THR A 444 -2.18 24.22 -0.83
CA THR A 444 -2.73 24.16 0.54
C THR A 444 -2.92 22.73 1.08
N ASP A 445 -2.64 21.72 0.27
CA ASP A 445 -2.70 20.32 0.69
C ASP A 445 -1.63 19.44 0.02
N VAL A 446 -1.45 18.22 0.53
CA VAL A 446 -0.45 17.28 0.03
C VAL A 446 -0.74 16.86 -1.42
N GLY A 447 -2.01 16.76 -1.83
CA GLY A 447 -2.38 16.42 -3.20
C GLY A 447 -1.94 17.51 -4.20
N ALA A 448 -2.18 18.78 -3.88
CA ALA A 448 -1.73 19.92 -4.66
C ALA A 448 -0.19 19.98 -4.73
N VAL A 449 0.50 19.79 -3.61
CA VAL A 449 1.97 19.73 -3.59
C VAL A 449 2.51 18.56 -4.42
N LYS A 450 1.86 17.38 -4.38
CA LYS A 450 2.22 16.24 -5.23
C LYS A 450 2.06 16.57 -6.72
N ALA A 451 0.99 17.25 -7.11
CA ALA A 451 0.77 17.66 -8.49
C ALA A 451 1.79 18.71 -8.94
N CYS A 452 2.08 19.69 -8.08
CA CYS A 452 3.02 20.78 -8.35
C CYS A 452 4.48 20.30 -8.43
N THR A 453 4.91 19.49 -7.46
CA THR A 453 6.34 19.12 -7.29
C THR A 453 6.68 17.72 -7.80
N ARG A 454 5.67 16.88 -8.09
CA ARG A 454 5.82 15.44 -8.31
C ARG A 454 6.36 14.67 -7.09
N ALA A 455 6.48 15.27 -5.90
CA ALA A 455 6.98 14.56 -4.72
C ALA A 455 6.10 13.33 -4.40
N GLY A 456 6.70 12.15 -4.23
CA GLY A 456 5.99 10.94 -3.81
C GLY A 456 5.07 10.30 -4.87
N THR A 457 5.21 10.67 -6.15
CA THR A 457 4.44 10.05 -7.25
C THR A 457 5.06 8.74 -7.76
N SER A 458 6.38 8.53 -7.63
CA SER A 458 7.02 7.29 -8.09
C SER A 458 7.02 6.20 -7.02
N CYS A 459 7.73 6.41 -5.91
CA CYS A 459 7.97 5.38 -4.90
C CYS A 459 7.20 5.60 -3.57
N GLY A 460 6.56 6.76 -3.42
CA GLY A 460 5.74 7.16 -2.26
C GLY A 460 6.45 7.33 -0.91
N SER A 461 7.76 7.09 -0.83
CA SER A 461 8.51 7.01 0.45
C SER A 461 8.55 8.33 1.23
N CYS A 462 8.51 9.46 0.53
CA CYS A 462 8.63 10.79 1.12
C CYS A 462 7.28 11.36 1.60
N LEU A 463 6.15 10.71 1.33
CA LEU A 463 4.81 11.26 1.61
C LEU A 463 4.57 11.67 3.07
N PRO A 464 5.02 10.91 4.09
CA PRO A 464 4.88 11.35 5.49
C PRO A 464 5.64 12.65 5.77
N LEU A 465 6.83 12.80 5.20
CA LEU A 465 7.66 13.98 5.38
C LEU A 465 7.14 15.19 4.59
N VAL A 466 6.64 14.96 3.37
CA VAL A 466 5.91 15.97 2.58
C VAL A 466 4.72 16.48 3.39
N LYS A 467 3.91 15.59 3.99
CA LYS A 467 2.78 15.98 4.84
C LYS A 467 3.22 16.84 6.02
N LYS A 468 4.32 16.47 6.70
CA LYS A 468 4.87 17.26 7.81
C LYS A 468 5.32 18.64 7.35
N LEU A 469 6.13 18.73 6.28
CA LEU A 469 6.64 20.01 5.75
C LEU A 469 5.52 20.94 5.28
N VAL A 470 4.52 20.41 4.58
CA VAL A 470 3.35 21.18 4.15
C VAL A 470 2.58 21.72 5.35
N GLY A 471 2.35 20.89 6.37
CA GLY A 471 1.69 21.32 7.60
C GLY A 471 2.47 22.40 8.35
N THR A 472 3.79 22.24 8.48
CA THR A 472 4.68 23.21 9.15
C THR A 472 4.73 24.54 8.39
N GLU A 473 4.85 24.51 7.06
CA GLU A 473 4.98 25.74 6.27
C GLU A 473 3.67 26.53 6.21
N LEU A 474 2.53 25.84 6.06
CA LEU A 474 1.21 26.47 6.14
C LEU A 474 1.03 27.18 7.50
N ALA A 475 1.40 26.51 8.61
CA ALA A 475 1.36 27.11 9.94
C ALA A 475 2.25 28.37 10.07
N LYS A 476 3.46 28.37 9.49
CA LYS A 476 4.39 29.52 9.52
C LYS A 476 3.86 30.74 8.77
N GLN A 477 3.10 30.55 7.71
CA GLN A 477 2.50 31.65 6.95
C GLN A 477 1.28 32.29 7.64
N GLY A 478 0.93 31.83 8.85
CA GLY A 478 -0.33 32.20 9.49
C GLY A 478 -1.55 31.70 8.70
N ILE A 479 -1.33 30.85 7.68
CA ILE A 479 -2.39 30.13 7.00
C ILE A 479 -2.75 28.99 7.94
N THR A 480 -3.74 29.25 8.79
CA THR A 480 -4.40 28.19 9.55
C THR A 480 -4.73 27.08 8.56
N VAL A 481 -4.09 25.90 8.71
CA VAL A 481 -4.49 24.71 7.96
C VAL A 481 -5.98 24.59 8.22
N SER A 482 -6.75 24.84 7.18
CA SER A 482 -8.18 25.06 7.33
C SER A 482 -8.76 23.84 8.02
N SER A 483 -9.31 24.04 9.22
CA SER A 483 -10.05 22.98 9.90
C SER A 483 -11.40 22.74 9.24
N ALA A 484 -11.75 23.50 8.20
CA ALA A 484 -12.96 23.34 7.42
C ALA A 484 -13.12 21.91 6.93
N LEU A 485 -14.34 21.39 7.04
CA LEU A 485 -14.69 20.08 6.51
C LEU A 485 -14.49 19.99 4.99
N CYS A 486 -14.84 21.06 4.27
CA CYS A 486 -14.58 21.26 2.84
C CYS A 486 -14.94 22.71 2.43
N GLU A 487 -14.87 23.06 1.15
CA GLU A 487 -15.27 24.37 0.63
C GLU A 487 -16.73 24.78 0.97
N HIS A 488 -17.61 23.81 1.21
CA HIS A 488 -19.01 24.03 1.55
C HIS A 488 -19.22 24.38 3.04
N PHE A 489 -18.28 24.04 3.94
CA PHE A 489 -18.42 24.22 5.39
C PHE A 489 -17.10 24.65 6.03
N ALA A 490 -17.04 25.89 6.52
CA ALA A 490 -15.86 26.44 7.19
C ALA A 490 -15.57 25.80 8.57
N LEU A 491 -16.56 25.10 9.14
CA LEU A 491 -16.43 24.37 10.40
C LEU A 491 -15.75 23.01 10.17
N SER A 492 -14.97 22.55 11.15
CA SER A 492 -14.51 21.16 11.20
C SER A 492 -15.66 20.18 11.42
N ARG A 493 -15.42 18.88 11.19
CA ARG A 493 -16.45 17.87 11.46
C ARG A 493 -16.96 17.94 12.90
N ALA A 494 -16.05 18.05 13.87
CA ALA A 494 -16.41 18.13 15.29
C ALA A 494 -17.20 19.41 15.62
N GLN A 495 -16.77 20.55 15.08
CA GLN A 495 -17.49 21.82 15.24
C GLN A 495 -18.88 21.77 14.58
N LEU A 496 -18.99 21.18 13.40
CA LEU A 496 -20.25 21.01 12.68
C LEU A 496 -21.19 20.06 13.42
N TYR A 497 -20.68 18.96 13.99
CA TYR A 497 -21.48 18.06 14.84
C TYR A 497 -22.11 18.81 16.00
N ASP A 498 -21.31 19.60 16.73
CA ASP A 498 -21.78 20.39 17.86
C ASP A 498 -22.77 21.47 17.43
N ALA A 499 -22.50 22.17 16.32
CA ALA A 499 -23.39 23.17 15.78
C ALA A 499 -24.75 22.58 15.39
N VAL A 500 -24.77 21.44 14.69
CA VAL A 500 -25.99 20.72 14.29
C VAL A 500 -26.80 20.27 15.50
N ARG A 501 -26.14 19.66 16.49
CA ARG A 501 -26.78 19.20 17.72
C ARG A 501 -27.40 20.35 18.52
N VAL A 502 -26.66 21.44 18.72
CA VAL A 502 -27.15 22.61 19.47
C VAL A 502 -28.28 23.32 18.74
N ALA A 503 -28.20 23.38 17.40
CA ALA A 503 -29.24 24.00 16.58
C ALA A 503 -30.52 23.16 16.43
N GLY A 504 -30.44 21.85 16.70
CA GLY A 504 -31.57 20.93 16.53
C GLY A 504 -32.02 20.76 15.08
N VAL A 505 -31.12 20.93 14.11
CA VAL A 505 -31.44 20.76 12.68
C VAL A 505 -31.43 19.28 12.30
N SER A 506 -32.32 18.89 11.38
CA SER A 506 -32.63 17.48 11.11
C SER A 506 -32.50 17.07 9.64
N SER A 507 -32.27 18.03 8.74
CA SER A 507 -32.12 17.82 7.30
C SER A 507 -30.83 18.44 6.75
N PHE A 508 -30.37 17.95 5.60
CA PHE A 508 -29.16 18.48 4.95
C PHE A 508 -29.38 19.92 4.48
N SER A 509 -30.54 20.21 3.90
CA SER A 509 -30.91 21.57 3.49
C SER A 509 -30.84 22.57 4.64
N GLU A 510 -31.30 22.21 5.85
CA GLU A 510 -31.19 23.08 7.04
C GLU A 510 -29.74 23.27 7.49
N VAL A 511 -28.93 22.21 7.46
CA VAL A 511 -27.49 22.26 7.81
C VAL A 511 -26.74 23.18 6.84
N VAL A 512 -26.98 23.03 5.54
CA VAL A 512 -26.40 23.89 4.50
C VAL A 512 -26.87 25.34 4.65
N ALA A 513 -28.17 25.58 4.83
CA ALA A 513 -28.71 26.93 4.94
C ALA A 513 -28.16 27.68 6.17
N ARG A 514 -27.87 26.96 7.26
CA ARG A 514 -27.45 27.56 8.53
C ARG A 514 -25.94 27.64 8.71
N PHE A 515 -25.19 26.65 8.21
CA PHE A 515 -23.76 26.50 8.47
C PHE A 515 -22.90 26.41 7.21
N GLY A 516 -23.53 26.36 6.03
CA GLY A 516 -22.84 26.33 4.75
C GLY A 516 -22.30 27.71 4.34
N THR A 517 -21.30 27.69 3.46
CA THR A 517 -20.82 28.88 2.75
C THR A 517 -21.74 29.24 1.57
N ASP A 518 -21.53 30.39 0.92
CA ASP A 518 -22.29 30.75 -0.30
C ASP A 518 -22.11 29.71 -1.45
N ALA A 519 -21.02 28.94 -1.41
CA ALA A 519 -20.74 27.84 -2.33
C ALA A 519 -21.44 26.52 -1.94
N ALA A 520 -22.07 26.43 -0.76
CA ALA A 520 -22.54 25.18 -0.16
C ALA A 520 -23.52 24.38 -1.05
N GLY A 521 -24.34 25.07 -1.85
CA GLY A 521 -25.10 24.50 -2.97
C GLY A 521 -25.72 23.14 -2.69
N ARG A 522 -25.32 22.12 -3.47
CA ARG A 522 -25.77 20.72 -3.31
C ARG A 522 -24.83 19.86 -2.44
N GLY A 523 -23.73 20.42 -1.93
CA GLY A 523 -22.63 19.70 -1.26
C GLY A 523 -21.80 18.78 -2.17
N CYS A 524 -20.64 18.34 -1.68
CA CYS A 524 -19.74 17.39 -2.36
C CYS A 524 -19.72 15.99 -1.71
N ASP A 525 -18.90 15.11 -2.28
CA ASP A 525 -18.59 13.76 -1.81
C ASP A 525 -17.87 13.72 -0.45
N ILE A 526 -17.38 14.85 0.06
CA ILE A 526 -16.80 14.97 1.41
C ILE A 526 -17.88 15.28 2.44
N CYS A 527 -18.65 16.36 2.25
CA CYS A 527 -19.56 16.84 3.30
C CYS A 527 -20.87 16.04 3.36
N LYS A 528 -21.38 15.51 2.25
CA LYS A 528 -22.61 14.70 2.25
C LYS A 528 -22.54 13.49 3.19
N PRO A 529 -21.57 12.57 3.06
CA PRO A 529 -21.49 11.42 3.96
C PRO A 529 -21.12 11.82 5.40
N ALA A 530 -20.34 12.90 5.57
CA ALA A 530 -20.03 13.42 6.91
C ALA A 530 -21.28 13.94 7.62
N VAL A 531 -22.10 14.75 6.94
CA VAL A 531 -23.37 15.26 7.49
C VAL A 531 -24.39 14.14 7.66
N ALA A 532 -24.44 13.16 6.76
CA ALA A 532 -25.27 11.96 6.93
C ALA A 532 -24.93 11.22 8.24
N SER A 533 -23.64 11.02 8.53
CA SER A 533 -23.17 10.42 9.78
C SER A 533 -23.53 11.27 11.01
N ILE A 534 -23.41 12.60 10.94
CA ILE A 534 -23.80 13.51 12.02
C ILE A 534 -25.32 13.38 12.28
N LEU A 535 -26.14 13.55 11.24
CA LEU A 535 -27.59 13.49 11.33
C LEU A 535 -28.10 12.13 11.81
N ALA A 536 -27.45 11.03 11.42
CA ALA A 536 -27.79 9.70 11.91
C ALA A 536 -27.66 9.55 13.44
N THR A 537 -26.84 10.39 14.10
CA THR A 537 -26.62 10.35 15.55
C THR A 537 -27.37 11.47 16.30
N THR A 538 -27.63 12.60 15.63
CA THR A 538 -28.29 13.77 16.26
C THR A 538 -29.79 13.85 16.00
N ALA A 539 -30.26 13.27 14.88
CA ALA A 539 -31.66 13.22 14.49
C ALA A 539 -31.94 11.88 13.79
N PRO A 540 -32.08 10.77 14.53
CA PRO A 540 -32.25 9.43 13.94
C PRO A 540 -33.46 9.38 12.99
N ALA A 541 -33.24 8.86 11.79
CA ALA A 541 -34.28 8.53 10.82
C ALA A 541 -33.70 7.51 9.84
N HIS A 542 -34.54 6.86 9.06
CA HIS A 542 -34.08 5.84 8.12
C HIS A 542 -33.15 6.45 7.06
N VAL A 543 -32.07 5.74 6.70
CA VAL A 543 -31.01 6.25 5.80
C VAL A 543 -31.50 6.60 4.39
N LEU A 544 -32.63 6.01 3.98
CA LEU A 544 -33.29 6.24 2.68
C LEU A 544 -34.42 7.28 2.72
N ASP A 545 -34.68 7.93 3.84
CA ASP A 545 -35.78 8.91 3.96
C ASP A 545 -35.42 10.27 3.35
N GLY A 546 -36.30 10.80 2.50
CA GLY A 546 -36.20 12.15 1.93
C GLY A 546 -34.83 12.49 1.36
N GLU A 547 -34.26 13.62 1.82
CA GLU A 547 -32.95 14.10 1.37
C GLU A 547 -31.79 13.20 1.82
N ARG A 548 -31.95 12.40 2.89
CA ARG A 548 -30.87 11.58 3.48
C ARG A 548 -30.36 10.53 2.51
N ALA A 549 -31.26 10.00 1.67
CA ALA A 549 -30.89 9.00 0.67
C ALA A 549 -29.83 9.51 -0.31
N ALA A 550 -29.85 10.81 -0.63
CA ALA A 550 -28.90 11.44 -1.55
C ALA A 550 -27.56 11.80 -0.89
N LEU A 551 -27.46 11.66 0.44
CA LEU A 551 -26.23 11.91 1.20
C LEU A 551 -25.39 10.66 1.41
N GLN A 552 -26.02 9.48 1.31
CA GLN A 552 -25.38 8.21 1.56
C GLN A 552 -24.31 7.92 0.50
N ASP A 553 -23.25 7.24 0.93
CA ASP A 553 -22.30 6.65 -0.01
C ASP A 553 -22.95 5.45 -0.75
N THR A 554 -22.27 4.92 -1.77
CA THR A 554 -22.81 3.83 -2.61
C THR A 554 -23.30 2.62 -1.80
N ASN A 555 -22.66 2.32 -0.67
CA ASN A 555 -22.99 1.15 0.14
C ASN A 555 -24.19 1.38 1.06
N ASP A 556 -24.24 2.52 1.76
CA ASP A 556 -25.40 2.89 2.59
C ASP A 556 -26.64 3.18 1.71
N HIS A 557 -26.45 3.67 0.47
CA HIS A 557 -27.54 3.94 -0.48
C HIS A 557 -28.30 2.68 -0.93
N VAL A 558 -27.61 1.55 -1.03
CA VAL A 558 -28.18 0.24 -1.40
C VAL A 558 -28.19 -0.75 -0.24
N MET A 559 -27.84 -0.28 0.97
CA MET A 559 -27.78 -1.08 2.20
C MET A 559 -27.12 -2.46 2.00
N ALA A 560 -26.08 -2.50 1.15
CA ALA A 560 -25.34 -3.70 0.78
C ALA A 560 -23.94 -3.31 0.33
N ASN A 561 -22.97 -4.20 0.48
CA ASN A 561 -21.58 -3.88 0.20
C ASN A 561 -21.26 -4.18 -1.27
N LEU A 562 -20.89 -3.16 -2.05
CA LEU A 562 -20.53 -3.30 -3.47
C LEU A 562 -19.25 -4.14 -3.65
N GLN A 563 -19.26 -5.05 -4.63
CA GLN A 563 -18.16 -5.93 -5.01
C GLN A 563 -17.50 -5.47 -6.32
N LYS A 564 -16.32 -6.02 -6.62
CA LYS A 564 -15.51 -5.64 -7.79
C LYS A 564 -16.22 -5.82 -9.13
N ASP A 565 -17.09 -6.82 -9.22
CA ASP A 565 -17.86 -7.15 -10.42
C ASP A 565 -19.18 -6.37 -10.53
N GLY A 566 -19.46 -5.45 -9.59
CA GLY A 566 -20.72 -4.71 -9.53
C GLY A 566 -21.83 -5.42 -8.76
N SER A 567 -21.60 -6.66 -8.30
CA SER A 567 -22.54 -7.37 -7.42
C SER A 567 -22.45 -6.88 -5.97
N TYR A 568 -23.29 -7.42 -5.09
CA TYR A 568 -23.38 -7.04 -3.69
C TYR A 568 -23.13 -8.23 -2.77
N SER A 569 -22.68 -7.93 -1.54
CA SER A 569 -22.62 -8.91 -0.45
C SER A 569 -23.66 -8.64 0.63
N VAL A 570 -24.20 -9.73 1.18
CA VAL A 570 -25.24 -9.78 2.19
C VAL A 570 -24.68 -10.46 3.44
N VAL A 571 -24.75 -9.76 4.57
CA VAL A 571 -24.21 -10.23 5.85
C VAL A 571 -25.30 -10.11 6.91
N PRO A 572 -26.04 -11.18 7.24
CA PRO A 572 -26.98 -11.17 8.35
C PRO A 572 -26.22 -11.00 9.67
N ARG A 573 -26.87 -10.36 10.64
CA ARG A 573 -26.34 -10.20 12.00
C ARG A 573 -26.34 -11.56 12.71
N MET A 574 -25.23 -11.89 13.37
CA MET A 574 -25.08 -13.08 14.23
C MET A 574 -24.45 -12.60 15.54
N PRO A 575 -25.26 -12.10 16.50
CA PRO A 575 -24.75 -11.50 17.73
C PRO A 575 -23.80 -12.42 18.48
N GLY A 576 -22.61 -11.92 18.83
CA GLY A 576 -21.59 -12.71 19.52
C GLY A 576 -21.05 -13.92 18.73
N GLY A 577 -21.42 -14.06 17.45
CA GLY A 577 -21.14 -15.23 16.63
C GLY A 577 -22.09 -16.40 16.82
N GLU A 578 -23.21 -16.20 17.52
CA GLU A 578 -24.23 -17.25 17.73
C GLU A 578 -25.23 -17.31 16.57
N VAL A 579 -25.58 -18.53 16.18
CA VAL A 579 -26.61 -18.83 15.18
C VAL A 579 -27.27 -20.16 15.53
N THR A 580 -28.60 -20.23 15.46
CA THR A 580 -29.33 -21.48 15.67
C THR A 580 -29.14 -22.45 14.49
N PRO A 581 -29.30 -23.77 14.67
CA PRO A 581 -29.29 -24.71 13.56
C PRO A 581 -30.27 -24.33 12.44
N GLU A 582 -31.49 -23.92 12.79
CA GLU A 582 -32.52 -23.49 11.85
C GLU A 582 -32.12 -22.21 11.10
N GLY A 583 -31.54 -21.23 11.81
CA GLY A 583 -31.01 -20.02 11.19
C GLY A 583 -29.85 -20.31 10.25
N LEU A 584 -28.96 -21.24 10.61
CA LEU A 584 -27.85 -21.66 9.76
C LEU A 584 -28.34 -22.38 8.49
N ILE A 585 -29.38 -23.21 8.61
CA ILE A 585 -30.05 -23.83 7.46
C ILE A 585 -30.66 -22.76 6.57
N ALA A 586 -31.39 -21.79 7.12
CA ALA A 586 -31.99 -20.70 6.35
C ALA A 586 -30.95 -19.89 5.57
N VAL A 587 -29.80 -19.56 6.18
CA VAL A 587 -28.68 -18.90 5.49
C VAL A 587 -28.13 -19.78 4.35
N GLY A 588 -27.98 -21.09 4.59
CA GLY A 588 -27.54 -22.04 3.57
C GLY A 588 -28.52 -22.17 2.40
N GLU A 589 -29.82 -22.20 2.66
CA GLU A 589 -30.86 -22.25 1.63
C GLU A 589 -30.90 -20.96 0.81
N VAL A 590 -30.81 -19.79 1.45
CA VAL A 590 -30.71 -18.50 0.76
C VAL A 590 -29.47 -18.48 -0.14
N ALA A 591 -28.30 -18.84 0.39
CA ALA A 591 -27.08 -18.87 -0.43
C ALA A 591 -27.20 -19.81 -1.63
N ARG A 592 -27.74 -21.01 -1.43
CA ARG A 592 -27.97 -22.00 -2.50
C ARG A 592 -28.94 -21.46 -3.56
N ASP A 593 -30.10 -20.97 -3.14
CA ASP A 593 -31.19 -20.63 -4.05
C ASP A 593 -30.87 -19.38 -4.89
N PHE A 594 -30.02 -18.49 -4.37
CA PHE A 594 -29.54 -17.30 -5.09
C PHE A 594 -28.14 -17.47 -5.72
N GLY A 595 -27.51 -18.64 -5.57
CA GLY A 595 -26.18 -18.93 -6.14
C GLY A 595 -25.03 -18.12 -5.53
N LEU A 596 -25.13 -17.76 -4.25
CA LEU A 596 -24.20 -16.86 -3.56
C LEU A 596 -22.96 -17.61 -3.08
N TYR A 597 -21.79 -16.99 -3.25
CA TYR A 597 -20.56 -17.46 -2.64
C TYR A 597 -20.61 -17.19 -1.12
N THR A 598 -20.28 -18.18 -0.30
CA THR A 598 -20.33 -18.10 1.16
C THR A 598 -18.95 -18.13 1.80
N LYS A 599 -18.75 -17.28 2.81
CA LYS A 599 -17.49 -17.25 3.58
C LYS A 599 -17.74 -16.93 5.05
N ILE A 600 -17.16 -17.73 5.93
CA ILE A 600 -17.07 -17.40 7.36
C ILE A 600 -16.01 -16.30 7.53
N THR A 601 -16.39 -15.20 8.15
CA THR A 601 -15.53 -14.03 8.36
C THR A 601 -14.86 -14.06 9.73
N GLY A 602 -13.78 -13.28 9.88
CA GLY A 602 -13.12 -13.08 11.18
C GLY A 602 -13.98 -12.35 12.24
N GLY A 603 -15.20 -11.92 11.89
CA GLY A 603 -16.20 -11.39 12.81
C GLY A 603 -17.22 -12.43 13.29
N GLN A 604 -16.97 -13.73 13.06
CA GLN A 604 -17.87 -14.85 13.40
C GLN A 604 -19.25 -14.76 12.72
N ARG A 605 -19.25 -14.40 11.43
CA ARG A 605 -20.49 -14.32 10.62
C ARG A 605 -20.29 -14.95 9.25
N VAL A 606 -21.40 -15.27 8.60
CA VAL A 606 -21.43 -15.70 7.19
C VAL A 606 -21.63 -14.48 6.29
N ASP A 607 -20.74 -14.32 5.32
CA ASP A 607 -20.84 -13.32 4.26
C ASP A 607 -21.20 -14.02 2.94
N MET A 608 -22.26 -13.55 2.29
CA MET A 608 -22.80 -14.10 1.05
C MET A 608 -22.59 -13.11 -0.10
N PHE A 609 -21.84 -13.49 -1.13
CA PHE A 609 -21.41 -12.61 -2.23
C PHE A 609 -22.06 -12.99 -3.55
N GLY A 610 -22.18 -12.02 -4.46
CA GLY A 610 -22.73 -12.23 -5.80
C GLY A 610 -24.22 -11.91 -5.92
N ALA A 611 -24.82 -11.27 -4.92
CA ALA A 611 -26.20 -10.85 -4.98
C ALA A 611 -26.35 -9.70 -5.98
N ARG A 612 -27.32 -9.79 -6.88
CA ARG A 612 -27.71 -8.64 -7.72
C ARG A 612 -28.58 -7.67 -6.94
N ILE A 613 -28.65 -6.42 -7.41
CA ILE A 613 -29.46 -5.39 -6.76
C ILE A 613 -30.94 -5.79 -6.64
N ASP A 614 -31.51 -6.41 -7.69
CA ASP A 614 -32.90 -6.91 -7.73
C ASP A 614 -33.16 -8.08 -6.76
N GLN A 615 -32.11 -8.82 -6.40
CA GLN A 615 -32.22 -9.94 -5.49
C GLN A 615 -32.17 -9.51 -4.02
N LEU A 616 -31.63 -8.32 -3.71
CA LEU A 616 -31.43 -7.89 -2.33
C LEU A 616 -32.74 -7.91 -1.52
N PRO A 617 -33.89 -7.36 -1.99
CA PRO A 617 -35.13 -7.43 -1.22
C PRO A 617 -35.65 -8.87 -1.02
N LEU A 618 -35.46 -9.76 -2.00
CA LEU A 618 -35.90 -11.15 -1.92
C LEU A 618 -35.07 -11.94 -0.91
N ILE A 619 -33.75 -11.72 -0.93
CA ILE A 619 -32.80 -12.30 0.01
C ILE A 619 -33.13 -11.83 1.44
N TRP A 620 -33.26 -10.51 1.63
CA TRP A 620 -33.51 -9.95 2.95
C TRP A 620 -34.88 -10.32 3.51
N ARG A 621 -35.91 -10.46 2.67
CA ARG A 621 -37.22 -10.97 3.14
C ARG A 621 -37.08 -12.35 3.79
N ARG A 622 -36.40 -13.29 3.14
CA ARG A 622 -36.18 -14.64 3.69
C ARG A 622 -35.32 -14.63 4.96
N LEU A 623 -34.31 -13.76 5.01
CA LEU A 623 -33.46 -13.63 6.21
C LEU A 623 -34.24 -13.03 7.38
N VAL A 624 -35.05 -12.00 7.14
CA VAL A 624 -35.90 -11.36 8.15
C VAL A 624 -36.99 -12.31 8.65
N ASP A 625 -37.61 -13.09 7.75
CA ASP A 625 -38.57 -14.15 8.11
C ASP A 625 -37.93 -15.24 8.97
N ALA A 626 -36.63 -15.52 8.76
CA ALA A 626 -35.83 -16.42 9.58
C ALA A 626 -35.30 -15.78 10.88
N GLY A 627 -35.66 -14.53 11.17
CA GLY A 627 -35.31 -13.82 12.40
C GLY A 627 -33.97 -13.08 12.37
N PHE A 628 -33.33 -12.93 11.21
CA PHE A 628 -32.10 -12.15 11.08
C PHE A 628 -32.37 -10.65 10.93
N GLU A 629 -31.42 -9.85 11.40
CA GLU A 629 -31.32 -8.42 11.12
C GLU A 629 -30.14 -8.12 10.19
N SER A 630 -30.09 -6.89 9.68
CA SER A 630 -28.92 -6.35 9.00
C SER A 630 -27.68 -6.38 9.88
N GLY A 631 -26.63 -7.03 9.39
CA GLY A 631 -25.31 -6.95 10.02
C GLY A 631 -24.61 -5.60 9.83
N HIS A 632 -25.23 -4.67 9.08
CA HIS A 632 -24.70 -3.35 8.73
C HIS A 632 -23.27 -3.39 8.17
N ALA A 633 -22.94 -4.46 7.44
CA ALA A 633 -21.64 -4.64 6.80
C ALA A 633 -21.40 -3.69 5.62
N TYR A 634 -22.39 -2.88 5.24
CA TYR A 634 -22.27 -1.84 4.23
C TYR A 634 -21.85 -0.50 4.86
N GLY A 635 -22.42 -0.12 6.00
CA GLY A 635 -22.22 1.21 6.59
C GLY A 635 -20.96 1.40 7.43
N LYS A 636 -20.68 2.66 7.78
CA LYS A 636 -19.70 3.04 8.83
C LYS A 636 -20.38 2.99 10.19
N SER A 637 -20.52 1.78 10.73
CA SER A 637 -21.16 1.50 12.02
C SER A 637 -20.48 0.33 12.75
N LEU A 638 -21.09 -0.16 13.83
CA LEU A 638 -20.69 -1.42 14.45
C LEU A 638 -20.75 -2.58 13.44
N ARG A 639 -19.58 -3.17 13.19
CA ARG A 639 -19.44 -4.30 12.26
C ARG A 639 -19.55 -5.66 12.90
N THR A 640 -19.10 -5.83 14.14
CA THR A 640 -19.09 -7.13 14.84
C THR A 640 -18.64 -6.96 16.28
N VAL A 641 -19.20 -7.79 17.15
CA VAL A 641 -18.65 -8.09 18.47
C VAL A 641 -18.20 -9.56 18.46
N LYS A 642 -16.88 -9.77 18.31
CA LYS A 642 -16.31 -11.12 18.34
C LYS A 642 -16.29 -11.62 19.78
N SER A 643 -16.71 -12.86 20.02
CA SER A 643 -16.70 -13.49 21.35
C SER A 643 -15.89 -14.79 21.35
N CYS A 644 -15.43 -15.23 22.52
CA CYS A 644 -15.15 -16.65 22.73
C CYS A 644 -16.32 -17.31 23.44
N VAL A 645 -16.32 -18.64 23.52
CA VAL A 645 -17.42 -19.43 24.13
C VAL A 645 -17.57 -19.26 25.65
N GLY A 646 -16.78 -18.38 26.29
CA GLY A 646 -16.95 -17.96 27.68
C GLY A 646 -16.88 -19.08 28.71
N SER A 647 -17.35 -18.78 29.93
CA SER A 647 -17.53 -19.76 31.02
C SER A 647 -18.61 -20.81 30.72
N THR A 648 -19.47 -20.57 29.73
CA THR A 648 -20.52 -21.49 29.29
C THR A 648 -19.96 -22.82 28.78
N TRP A 649 -18.84 -22.78 28.04
CA TRP A 649 -18.26 -23.99 27.44
C TRP A 649 -16.75 -24.14 27.66
N CYS A 650 -15.99 -23.05 27.76
CA CYS A 650 -14.54 -23.12 27.89
C CYS A 650 -14.15 -23.41 29.32
N ARG A 651 -13.33 -24.45 29.55
CA ARG A 651 -12.76 -24.76 30.88
C ARG A 651 -11.93 -23.64 31.52
N PHE A 652 -11.51 -22.65 30.73
CA PHE A 652 -10.75 -21.48 31.19
C PHE A 652 -11.60 -20.20 31.24
N GLY A 653 -12.87 -20.27 30.87
CA GLY A 653 -13.77 -19.14 30.90
C GLY A 653 -14.02 -18.73 32.34
N VAL A 654 -13.74 -17.47 32.65
CA VAL A 654 -13.96 -16.85 33.96
C VAL A 654 -15.36 -16.24 34.02
N GLN A 655 -15.79 -15.59 32.93
CA GLN A 655 -17.12 -15.00 32.81
C GLN A 655 -17.79 -15.32 31.46
N ASP A 656 -19.09 -15.06 31.39
CA ASP A 656 -19.91 -15.28 30.19
C ASP A 656 -19.66 -14.18 29.15
N SER A 657 -18.62 -14.38 28.34
CA SER A 657 -18.31 -13.47 27.24
C SER A 657 -19.31 -13.51 26.09
N VAL A 658 -20.08 -14.59 25.95
CA VAL A 658 -21.04 -14.73 24.85
C VAL A 658 -22.23 -13.84 25.13
N ALA A 659 -22.84 -13.96 26.31
CA ALA A 659 -23.96 -13.11 26.71
C ALA A 659 -23.60 -11.62 26.66
N LEU A 660 -22.40 -11.26 27.14
CA LEU A 660 -21.94 -9.87 27.06
C LEU A 660 -21.71 -9.43 25.60
N ALA A 661 -21.13 -10.26 24.74
CA ALA A 661 -20.94 -9.92 23.34
C ALA A 661 -22.27 -9.73 22.59
N VAL A 662 -23.26 -10.59 22.86
CA VAL A 662 -24.63 -10.45 22.32
C VAL A 662 -25.24 -9.14 22.77
N LEU A 663 -25.14 -8.82 24.07
CA LEU A 663 -25.64 -7.57 24.63
C LEU A 663 -25.00 -6.36 23.97
N LEU A 664 -23.66 -6.31 23.85
CA LEU A 664 -22.97 -5.18 23.22
C LEU A 664 -23.28 -5.08 21.73
N GLU A 665 -23.41 -6.22 21.02
CA GLU A 665 -23.75 -6.21 19.61
C GLU A 665 -25.15 -5.68 19.35
N LEU A 666 -26.09 -6.05 20.22
CA LEU A 666 -27.44 -5.54 20.18
C LEU A 666 -27.49 -4.09 20.65
N ARG A 667 -26.73 -3.66 21.66
CA ARG A 667 -26.78 -2.27 22.14
C ARG A 667 -26.29 -1.26 21.09
N TYR A 668 -25.22 -1.58 20.36
CA TYR A 668 -24.61 -0.65 19.40
C TYR A 668 -24.94 -0.93 17.93
N ARG A 669 -25.96 -1.77 17.67
CA ARG A 669 -26.43 -2.04 16.30
C ARG A 669 -26.97 -0.76 15.67
N GLY A 670 -26.60 -0.50 14.41
CA GLY A 670 -27.02 0.71 13.70
C GLY A 670 -26.25 1.98 14.02
N LEU A 671 -25.48 2.05 15.13
CA LEU A 671 -24.70 3.23 15.53
C LEU A 671 -23.76 3.68 14.40
N ARG A 672 -24.12 4.76 13.70
CA ARG A 672 -23.27 5.35 12.65
C ARG A 672 -22.14 6.15 13.32
N SER A 673 -20.94 6.00 12.79
CA SER A 673 -19.71 6.56 13.36
C SER A 673 -18.76 7.05 12.27
N PRO A 674 -17.80 7.95 12.59
CA PRO A 674 -16.87 8.50 11.59
C PRO A 674 -16.17 7.42 10.75
N HIS A 675 -15.90 6.26 11.35
CA HIS A 675 -15.50 5.05 10.64
C HIS A 675 -16.12 3.80 11.29
N LYS A 676 -16.08 2.65 10.59
CA LYS A 676 -16.51 1.35 11.09
C LYS A 676 -15.78 0.96 12.39
N ILE A 677 -16.51 0.43 13.37
CA ILE A 677 -16.01 -0.02 14.68
C ILE A 677 -16.22 -1.53 14.87
N LYS A 678 -15.31 -2.15 15.60
CA LYS A 678 -15.35 -3.58 15.98
C LYS A 678 -15.09 -3.70 17.46
N LEU A 679 -15.77 -4.65 18.09
CA LEU A 679 -15.57 -5.01 19.49
C LEU A 679 -15.10 -6.46 19.61
N GLY A 680 -14.47 -6.78 20.73
CA GLY A 680 -14.15 -8.16 21.09
C GLY A 680 -14.32 -8.40 22.58
N VAL A 681 -14.95 -9.52 22.95
CA VAL A 681 -15.20 -9.91 24.35
C VAL A 681 -14.61 -11.28 24.61
N SER A 682 -13.61 -11.33 25.49
CA SER A 682 -12.96 -12.58 25.89
C SER A 682 -13.31 -12.95 27.32
N GLY A 683 -13.79 -14.17 27.52
CA GLY A 683 -14.14 -14.69 28.85
C GLY A 683 -12.95 -14.99 29.75
N CYS A 684 -11.70 -14.78 29.31
CA CYS A 684 -10.49 -14.84 30.13
C CYS A 684 -9.29 -14.20 29.43
N ALA A 685 -8.16 -14.08 30.16
CA ALA A 685 -6.90 -13.50 29.68
C ALA A 685 -6.23 -14.22 28.50
N ARG A 686 -6.71 -15.41 28.09
CA ARG A 686 -6.25 -16.09 26.86
C ARG A 686 -6.74 -15.42 25.58
N GLU A 687 -7.73 -14.54 25.71
CA GLU A 687 -8.07 -13.54 24.70
C GLU A 687 -8.47 -14.11 23.32
N CYS A 688 -9.16 -15.26 23.27
CA CYS A 688 -9.51 -15.89 21.98
C CYS A 688 -10.38 -15.02 21.05
N ALA A 689 -10.99 -13.93 21.55
CA ALA A 689 -11.74 -12.98 20.74
C ALA A 689 -10.88 -11.90 20.06
N GLU A 690 -9.57 -11.85 20.28
CA GLU A 690 -8.68 -10.78 19.79
C GLU A 690 -9.17 -9.38 20.23
N ALA A 691 -9.79 -9.28 21.41
CA ALA A 691 -10.27 -8.06 22.04
C ALA A 691 -9.30 -6.86 21.93
N ARG A 692 -8.00 -7.04 22.15
CA ARG A 692 -7.01 -5.96 22.06
C ARG A 692 -6.68 -5.56 20.62
N GLY A 693 -7.09 -6.33 19.62
CA GLY A 693 -7.01 -5.94 18.20
C GLY A 693 -8.21 -5.13 17.70
N LYS A 694 -9.19 -4.83 18.56
CA LYS A 694 -10.46 -4.18 18.21
C LYS A 694 -10.51 -2.75 18.72
N ASP A 695 -11.45 -1.97 18.18
CA ASP A 695 -11.64 -0.56 18.56
C ASP A 695 -12.03 -0.45 20.05
N VAL A 696 -12.78 -1.44 20.56
CA VAL A 696 -13.06 -1.68 21.99
C VAL A 696 -12.87 -3.17 22.31
N GLY A 697 -12.08 -3.48 23.34
CA GLY A 697 -11.77 -4.83 23.78
C GLY A 697 -12.17 -5.04 25.24
N VAL A 698 -12.81 -6.16 25.54
CA VAL A 698 -13.23 -6.53 26.89
C VAL A 698 -12.64 -7.88 27.25
N ILE A 699 -11.98 -7.97 28.40
CA ILE A 699 -11.36 -9.21 28.89
C ILE A 699 -11.80 -9.46 30.33
N ALA A 700 -12.37 -10.64 30.60
CA ALA A 700 -12.81 -11.01 31.93
C ALA A 700 -11.64 -11.21 32.91
N THR A 701 -11.84 -10.75 34.13
CA THR A 701 -11.05 -11.04 35.33
C THR A 701 -11.92 -11.76 36.35
N ASP A 702 -11.31 -12.23 37.44
CA ASP A 702 -12.02 -12.80 38.59
C ASP A 702 -12.81 -11.75 39.39
N LYS A 703 -12.55 -10.46 39.18
CA LYS A 703 -13.19 -9.33 39.86
C LYS A 703 -14.19 -8.56 39.00
N GLY A 704 -14.14 -8.72 37.67
CA GLY A 704 -14.96 -7.95 36.75
C GLY A 704 -14.42 -7.99 35.33
N TRP A 705 -14.45 -6.85 34.65
CA TRP A 705 -14.03 -6.72 33.26
C TRP A 705 -12.94 -5.66 33.09
N ASN A 706 -11.90 -6.02 32.37
CA ASN A 706 -10.91 -5.05 31.89
C ASN A 706 -11.34 -4.51 30.53
N LEU A 707 -11.44 -3.19 30.44
CA LEU A 707 -11.81 -2.45 29.24
C LEU A 707 -10.56 -1.87 28.57
N TYR A 708 -10.36 -2.23 27.31
CA TYR A 708 -9.30 -1.74 26.44
C TYR A 708 -9.92 -0.94 25.28
N VAL A 709 -9.27 0.15 24.88
CA VAL A 709 -9.77 1.00 23.77
C VAL A 709 -8.65 1.45 22.83
N GLY A 710 -9.03 1.86 21.62
CA GLY A 710 -8.10 2.43 20.63
C GLY A 710 -7.26 1.40 19.89
N GLY A 711 -7.74 0.16 19.76
CA GLY A 711 -7.10 -0.85 18.89
C GLY A 711 -7.64 -0.81 17.46
N ASN A 712 -6.88 -1.33 16.50
CA ASN A 712 -7.38 -1.52 15.14
C ASN A 712 -6.60 -2.61 14.38
N GLY A 713 -7.33 -3.35 13.54
CA GLY A 713 -6.73 -4.03 12.38
C GLY A 713 -6.70 -3.10 11.16
N GLY A 714 -5.63 -3.18 10.35
CA GLY A 714 -5.47 -2.38 9.13
C GLY A 714 -4.01 -2.20 8.69
N PHE A 715 -3.76 -1.18 7.86
CA PHE A 715 -2.44 -0.82 7.32
C PHE A 715 -1.41 -0.52 8.41
N THR A 716 -1.84 0.17 9.48
CA THR A 716 -1.06 0.39 10.70
C THR A 716 -1.80 -0.27 11.87
N PRO A 717 -1.50 -1.54 12.19
CA PRO A 717 -2.16 -2.23 13.29
C PRO A 717 -1.76 -1.62 14.64
N ARG A 718 -2.72 -1.48 15.55
CA ARG A 718 -2.51 -1.00 16.93
C ARG A 718 -3.25 -1.90 17.91
N HIS A 719 -2.59 -2.20 19.03
CA HIS A 719 -3.26 -2.84 20.16
C HIS A 719 -3.99 -1.79 21.00
N ALA A 720 -5.20 -2.14 21.43
CA ALA A 720 -5.97 -1.38 22.38
C ALA A 720 -5.25 -1.31 23.74
N ARG A 721 -5.33 -0.14 24.37
CA ARG A 721 -4.70 0.19 25.64
C ARG A 721 -5.73 0.12 26.77
N LEU A 722 -5.29 -0.25 27.96
CA LEU A 722 -6.16 -0.43 29.13
C LEU A 722 -6.73 0.93 29.57
N LEU A 723 -8.06 1.07 29.49
CA LEU A 723 -8.78 2.26 29.93
C LEU A 723 -9.23 2.13 31.39
N ALA A 724 -9.76 0.96 31.76
CA ALA A 724 -10.22 0.69 33.12
C ALA A 724 -10.18 -0.81 33.41
N GLU A 725 -10.04 -1.17 34.68
CA GLU A 725 -9.91 -2.56 35.14
C GLU A 725 -10.96 -2.91 36.18
N ASP A 726 -11.25 -4.21 36.28
CA ASP A 726 -12.14 -4.81 37.29
C ASP A 726 -13.54 -4.15 37.37
N LEU A 727 -14.09 -3.74 36.22
CA LEU A 727 -15.41 -3.12 36.13
C LEU A 727 -16.53 -4.15 36.30
N ASP A 728 -17.59 -3.80 37.02
CA ASP A 728 -18.86 -4.50 36.91
C ASP A 728 -19.51 -4.25 35.52
N THR A 729 -20.46 -5.10 35.13
CA THR A 729 -21.06 -5.06 33.79
C THR A 729 -21.79 -3.74 33.50
N GLU A 730 -22.46 -3.15 34.49
CA GLU A 730 -23.20 -1.88 34.30
C GLU A 730 -22.22 -0.73 34.07
N THR A 731 -21.21 -0.63 34.91
CA THR A 731 -20.15 0.38 34.77
C THR A 731 -19.39 0.20 33.46
N LEU A 732 -19.07 -1.04 33.06
CA LEU A 732 -18.43 -1.35 31.79
C LEU A 732 -19.23 -0.81 30.60
N ILE A 733 -20.53 -1.14 30.53
CA ILE A 733 -21.40 -0.70 29.43
C ILE A 733 -21.43 0.82 29.37
N ARG A 734 -21.64 1.48 30.51
CA ARG A 734 -21.66 2.95 30.60
C ARG A 734 -20.34 3.59 30.14
N THR A 735 -19.19 3.01 30.49
CA THR A 735 -17.90 3.51 30.02
C THR A 735 -17.72 3.31 28.50
N ILE A 736 -18.20 2.20 27.93
CA ILE A 736 -18.18 1.97 26.48
C ILE A 736 -19.09 2.97 25.76
N ASP A 737 -20.31 3.20 26.28
CA ASP A 737 -21.28 4.17 25.74
C ASP A 737 -20.63 5.55 25.58
N ARG A 738 -20.01 6.03 26.66
CA ARG A 738 -19.31 7.33 26.71
C ARG A 738 -18.12 7.38 25.77
N PHE A 739 -17.30 6.33 25.73
CA PHE A 739 -16.17 6.25 24.81
C PHE A 739 -16.61 6.34 23.34
N LEU A 740 -17.63 5.56 22.96
CA LEU A 740 -18.13 5.54 21.59
C LEU A 740 -18.75 6.87 21.19
N LEU A 741 -19.56 7.50 22.04
CA LEU A 741 -20.18 8.79 21.71
C LEU A 741 -19.19 9.94 21.74
N TYR A 742 -18.22 9.92 22.65
CA TYR A 742 -17.15 10.90 22.64
C TYR A 742 -16.33 10.82 21.35
N TYR A 743 -16.01 9.61 20.89
CA TYR A 743 -15.41 9.36 19.57
C TYR A 743 -16.30 9.85 18.42
N VAL A 744 -17.60 9.50 18.41
CA VAL A 744 -18.54 9.90 17.34
C VAL A 744 -18.64 11.43 17.23
N ARG A 745 -18.63 12.12 18.37
CA ARG A 745 -18.70 13.58 18.47
C ARG A 745 -17.42 14.29 18.02
N THR A 746 -16.26 13.77 18.41
CA THR A 746 -15.00 14.53 18.31
C THR A 746 -14.05 14.08 17.21
N ALA A 747 -14.15 12.84 16.73
CA ALA A 747 -13.24 12.34 15.72
C ALA A 747 -13.50 12.97 14.34
N ASP A 748 -12.45 13.01 13.52
CA ASP A 748 -12.53 13.53 12.16
C ASP A 748 -13.11 12.50 11.18
N ARG A 749 -13.41 12.95 9.96
CA ARG A 749 -14.01 12.13 8.90
C ARG A 749 -13.12 10.92 8.57
N LEU A 750 -13.73 9.73 8.55
CA LEU A 750 -13.05 8.45 8.27
C LEU A 750 -11.88 8.12 9.22
N GLN A 751 -11.77 8.81 10.36
CA GLN A 751 -10.75 8.56 11.36
C GLN A 751 -11.10 7.31 12.18
N ARG A 752 -10.15 6.40 12.38
CA ARG A 752 -10.30 5.23 13.27
C ARG A 752 -10.11 5.65 14.74
N THR A 753 -10.61 4.85 15.69
CA THR A 753 -10.44 5.14 17.12
C THR A 753 -8.97 5.20 17.53
N ALA A 754 -8.10 4.33 16.98
CA ALA A 754 -6.67 4.31 17.31
C ALA A 754 -5.95 5.67 17.09
N PRO A 755 -5.91 6.24 15.87
CA PRO A 755 -5.33 7.56 15.66
C PRO A 755 -6.09 8.67 16.37
N TRP A 756 -7.42 8.55 16.53
CA TRP A 756 -8.19 9.53 17.29
C TRP A 756 -7.74 9.60 18.76
N VAL A 757 -7.57 8.46 19.45
CA VAL A 757 -7.07 8.47 20.84
C VAL A 757 -5.69 9.08 20.93
N ASP A 758 -4.84 8.90 19.92
CA ASP A 758 -3.49 9.51 19.89
C ASP A 758 -3.52 11.04 19.68
N GLU A 759 -4.57 11.55 19.02
CA GLU A 759 -4.74 12.98 18.73
C GLU A 759 -5.54 13.74 19.81
N VAL A 760 -6.30 13.04 20.66
CA VAL A 760 -6.96 13.65 21.83
C VAL A 760 -5.89 14.25 22.74
N GLU A 761 -6.13 15.46 23.26
CA GLU A 761 -5.21 16.11 24.20
C GLU A 761 -5.01 15.24 25.44
N GLY A 762 -3.76 14.92 25.78
CA GLY A 762 -3.42 13.97 26.85
C GLY A 762 -3.59 12.49 26.46
N GLY A 763 -3.88 12.19 25.20
CA GLY A 763 -4.00 10.84 24.66
C GLY A 763 -5.07 10.01 25.35
N LEU A 764 -4.70 8.78 25.75
CA LEU A 764 -5.60 7.89 26.49
C LEU A 764 -6.01 8.46 27.86
N ASP A 765 -5.12 9.18 28.53
CA ASP A 765 -5.43 9.78 29.84
C ASP A 765 -6.40 10.96 29.68
N GLY A 766 -6.31 11.69 28.57
CA GLY A 766 -7.32 12.67 28.17
C GLY A 766 -8.70 12.03 27.98
N VAL A 767 -8.76 10.92 27.22
CA VAL A 767 -10.00 10.16 27.06
C VAL A 767 -10.54 9.67 28.41
N ARG A 768 -9.68 9.13 29.28
CA ARG A 768 -10.04 8.69 30.65
C ARG A 768 -10.64 9.83 31.46
N SER A 769 -10.00 10.99 31.46
CA SER A 769 -10.45 12.18 32.18
C SER A 769 -11.86 12.63 31.77
N VAL A 770 -12.19 12.50 30.48
CA VAL A 770 -13.54 12.86 29.99
C VAL A 770 -14.57 11.78 30.30
N VAL A 771 -14.28 10.50 30.01
CA VAL A 771 -15.30 9.43 30.03
C VAL A 771 -15.50 8.78 31.39
N ILE A 772 -14.51 8.88 32.28
CA ILE A 772 -14.54 8.31 33.64
C ILE A 772 -14.67 9.43 34.67
N ASP A 773 -13.79 10.44 34.61
CA ASP A 773 -13.73 11.50 35.64
C ASP A 773 -14.70 12.67 35.36
N ASP A 774 -15.40 12.63 34.22
CA ASP A 774 -16.34 13.66 33.77
C ASP A 774 -15.77 15.09 33.79
N ALA A 775 -14.51 15.26 33.41
CA ALA A 775 -13.82 16.55 33.48
C ALA A 775 -14.48 17.66 32.66
N LEU A 776 -15.32 17.31 31.69
CA LEU A 776 -16.09 18.26 30.86
C LEU A 776 -17.55 18.43 31.32
N GLY A 777 -18.04 17.62 32.26
CA GLY A 777 -19.44 17.63 32.70
C GLY A 777 -20.44 17.17 31.64
N ILE A 778 -20.03 16.30 30.71
CA ILE A 778 -20.85 15.87 29.55
C ILE A 778 -21.28 14.40 29.64
N CYS A 779 -20.84 13.64 30.65
CA CYS A 779 -21.13 12.21 30.74
C CYS A 779 -22.63 11.90 30.71
N ALA A 780 -23.46 12.69 31.41
CA ALA A 780 -24.91 12.51 31.40
C ALA A 780 -25.54 12.74 30.02
N ASP A 781 -25.01 13.70 29.24
CA ASP A 781 -25.46 13.96 27.88
C ASP A 781 -25.10 12.80 26.93
N LEU A 782 -23.89 12.24 27.10
CA LEU A 782 -23.45 11.06 26.35
C LEU A 782 -24.33 9.85 26.70
N ASP A 783 -24.55 9.58 27.99
CA ASP A 783 -25.39 8.47 28.46
C ASP A 783 -26.81 8.58 27.87
N ALA A 784 -27.43 9.77 27.95
CA ALA A 784 -28.76 10.01 27.40
C ALA A 784 -28.82 9.91 25.86
N GLN A 785 -27.73 10.26 25.16
CA GLN A 785 -27.67 10.11 23.71
C GLN A 785 -27.54 8.64 23.29
N MET A 786 -26.80 7.81 24.04
CA MET A 786 -26.72 6.38 23.75
C MET A 786 -28.06 5.72 24.01
N GLU A 787 -28.73 6.08 25.09
CA GLU A 787 -30.03 5.47 25.43
C GLU A 787 -31.07 5.76 24.34
N ARG A 788 -31.15 6.99 23.83
CA ARG A 788 -32.00 7.31 22.67
C ARG A 788 -31.67 6.45 21.45
N HIS A 789 -30.38 6.25 21.15
CA HIS A 789 -29.97 5.39 20.04
C HIS A 789 -30.46 3.94 20.21
N VAL A 790 -30.39 3.42 21.44
CA VAL A 790 -30.82 2.05 21.77
C VAL A 790 -32.35 1.93 21.67
N GLU A 791 -33.08 2.91 22.19
CA GLU A 791 -34.55 2.96 22.16
C GLU A 791 -35.11 3.13 20.73
N ASP A 792 -34.47 3.95 19.91
CA ASP A 792 -34.95 4.32 18.57
C ASP A 792 -34.47 3.38 17.46
N TYR A 793 -33.74 2.30 17.77
CA TYR A 793 -33.21 1.42 16.72
C TYR A 793 -34.33 0.67 15.96
N GLU A 794 -34.27 0.78 14.64
CA GLU A 794 -35.05 0.00 13.69
C GLU A 794 -34.12 -0.67 12.68
N ASP A 795 -34.40 -1.92 12.31
CA ASP A 795 -33.65 -2.60 11.26
C ASP A 795 -33.98 -2.01 9.87
N GLU A 796 -32.96 -1.46 9.22
CA GLU A 796 -33.10 -0.73 7.93
C GLU A 796 -33.69 -1.62 6.81
N TRP A 797 -33.37 -2.91 6.81
CA TRP A 797 -33.91 -3.84 5.81
C TRP A 797 -35.37 -4.19 6.08
N ARG A 798 -35.75 -4.47 7.33
CA ARG A 798 -37.15 -4.65 7.71
C ARG A 798 -37.99 -3.42 7.34
N ALA A 799 -37.55 -2.23 7.73
CA ALA A 799 -38.23 -0.97 7.40
C ALA A 799 -38.35 -0.75 5.88
N THR A 800 -37.34 -1.14 5.11
CA THR A 800 -37.37 -1.06 3.64
C THR A 800 -38.31 -2.08 3.03
N LEU A 801 -38.40 -3.30 3.56
CA LEU A 801 -39.29 -4.35 3.05
C LEU A 801 -40.77 -4.03 3.25
N ASP A 802 -41.08 -3.23 4.28
CA ASP A 802 -42.43 -2.77 4.63
C ASP A 802 -42.85 -1.50 3.87
N ASP A 803 -41.95 -0.87 3.11
CA ASP A 803 -42.17 0.39 2.38
C ASP A 803 -42.04 0.19 0.84
N PRO A 804 -43.16 0.19 0.10
CA PRO A 804 -43.16 0.06 -1.36
C PRO A 804 -42.37 1.14 -2.11
N GLU A 805 -42.22 2.35 -1.55
CA GLU A 805 -41.45 3.42 -2.17
C GLU A 805 -39.95 3.15 -2.06
N LYS A 806 -39.47 2.70 -0.88
CA LYS A 806 -38.07 2.33 -0.66
C LYS A 806 -37.68 1.12 -1.52
N LEU A 807 -38.58 0.14 -1.71
CA LEU A 807 -38.34 -1.03 -2.56
C LEU A 807 -38.07 -0.69 -4.03
N ARG A 808 -38.65 0.39 -4.57
CA ARG A 808 -38.44 0.79 -5.98
C ARG A 808 -36.99 1.11 -6.32
N ARG A 809 -36.15 1.37 -5.31
CA ARG A 809 -34.72 1.68 -5.46
C ARG A 809 -33.88 0.45 -5.82
N PHE A 810 -34.42 -0.75 -5.65
CA PHE A 810 -33.71 -2.01 -5.84
C PHE A 810 -34.03 -2.69 -7.19
N ALA A 811 -34.28 -1.91 -8.25
CA ALA A 811 -34.53 -2.44 -9.59
C ALA A 811 -33.27 -2.33 -10.48
N SER A 812 -32.94 -3.39 -11.23
CA SER A 812 -31.75 -3.45 -12.10
C SER A 812 -31.79 -2.46 -13.27
N PHE A 813 -32.96 -2.27 -13.88
CA PHE A 813 -33.19 -1.25 -14.90
C PHE A 813 -34.58 -0.63 -14.74
N VAL A 814 -34.67 0.70 -14.76
CA VAL A 814 -35.96 1.43 -14.68
C VAL A 814 -36.94 0.99 -15.78
N ASN A 815 -36.42 0.58 -16.94
CA ASN A 815 -37.21 0.18 -18.12
C ASN A 815 -37.29 -1.35 -18.34
N ALA A 816 -36.57 -2.16 -17.55
CA ALA A 816 -36.50 -3.61 -17.72
C ALA A 816 -36.12 -4.32 -16.40
N PRO A 817 -36.97 -4.24 -15.36
CA PRO A 817 -36.62 -4.70 -14.01
C PRO A 817 -36.35 -6.21 -13.91
N ASP A 818 -36.87 -7.02 -14.84
CA ASP A 818 -36.72 -8.48 -14.86
C ASP A 818 -35.52 -8.98 -15.69
N VAL A 819 -34.75 -8.08 -16.32
CA VAL A 819 -33.61 -8.46 -17.16
C VAL A 819 -32.34 -8.51 -16.31
N ALA A 820 -31.75 -9.70 -16.19
CA ALA A 820 -30.46 -9.88 -15.52
C ALA A 820 -29.35 -9.18 -16.29
N ASP A 821 -28.39 -8.59 -15.55
CA ASP A 821 -27.22 -7.96 -16.16
C ASP A 821 -26.34 -9.01 -16.85
N PRO A 822 -26.24 -9.01 -18.20
CA PRO A 822 -25.47 -10.00 -18.93
C PRO A 822 -23.95 -9.85 -18.70
N SER A 823 -23.51 -8.75 -18.09
CA SER A 823 -22.11 -8.52 -17.71
C SER A 823 -21.70 -9.27 -16.44
N LEU A 824 -22.63 -9.89 -15.70
CA LEU A 824 -22.31 -10.72 -14.55
C LEU A 824 -22.10 -12.17 -14.99
N ALA A 825 -20.83 -12.59 -15.05
CA ALA A 825 -20.41 -13.93 -15.42
C ALA A 825 -19.66 -14.60 -14.27
N TYR A 826 -19.96 -15.87 -14.02
CA TYR A 826 -19.46 -16.66 -12.90
C TYR A 826 -18.92 -18.02 -13.36
N VAL A 827 -17.92 -18.53 -12.64
CA VAL A 827 -17.29 -19.84 -12.88
C VAL A 827 -17.31 -20.64 -11.58
N PRO A 828 -17.63 -21.95 -11.61
CA PRO A 828 -17.54 -22.79 -10.42
C PRO A 828 -16.08 -23.04 -10.03
N GLU A 829 -15.73 -22.68 -8.80
CA GLU A 829 -14.39 -22.91 -8.22
C GLU A 829 -14.52 -23.32 -6.76
N ARG A 830 -13.83 -24.40 -6.36
CA ARG A 830 -13.91 -24.97 -4.99
C ARG A 830 -15.36 -25.25 -4.54
N GLY A 831 -16.22 -25.63 -5.48
CA GLY A 831 -17.63 -25.95 -5.21
C GLY A 831 -18.54 -24.73 -4.99
N GLN A 832 -18.08 -23.51 -5.30
CA GLN A 832 -18.86 -22.27 -5.19
C GLN A 832 -18.72 -21.42 -6.46
N ALA A 833 -19.67 -20.50 -6.70
CA ALA A 833 -19.55 -19.55 -7.82
C ALA A 833 -18.53 -18.45 -7.47
N ARG A 834 -17.65 -18.09 -8.41
CA ARG A 834 -16.82 -16.88 -8.32
C ARG A 834 -16.96 -16.05 -9.60
N PRO A 835 -16.73 -14.73 -9.56
CA PRO A 835 -16.70 -13.93 -10.78
C PRO A 835 -15.70 -14.51 -11.80
N ALA A 836 -16.12 -14.56 -13.06
CA ALA A 836 -15.28 -14.96 -14.18
C ALA A 836 -14.18 -13.92 -14.41
N THR A 837 -12.96 -14.39 -14.68
CA THR A 837 -11.84 -13.52 -15.08
C THR A 837 -12.09 -12.94 -16.49
N ALA A 838 -11.32 -11.93 -16.88
CA ALA A 838 -11.39 -11.37 -18.23
C ALA A 838 -11.16 -12.44 -19.31
N ASP A 839 -10.19 -13.33 -19.09
CA ASP A 839 -9.87 -14.43 -20.01
C ASP A 839 -11.02 -15.44 -20.13
N GLU A 840 -11.65 -15.80 -19.00
CA GLU A 840 -12.79 -16.72 -18.97
C GLU A 840 -14.02 -16.12 -19.65
N ARG A 841 -14.24 -14.81 -19.52
CA ARG A 841 -15.29 -14.08 -20.23
C ARG A 841 -15.04 -14.08 -21.73
N ALA A 842 -13.81 -13.79 -22.15
CA ALA A 842 -13.41 -13.86 -23.55
C ALA A 842 -13.50 -15.30 -24.11
N ALA A 843 -13.25 -16.32 -23.28
CA ALA A 843 -13.42 -17.73 -23.64
C ALA A 843 -14.89 -18.11 -23.78
N ALA A 844 -15.78 -17.56 -22.94
CA ALA A 844 -17.22 -17.74 -23.06
C ALA A 844 -17.76 -17.18 -24.40
N GLU A 845 -17.27 -16.03 -24.83
CA GLU A 845 -17.59 -15.46 -26.16
C GLU A 845 -17.15 -16.37 -27.31
N ARG A 846 -16.15 -17.23 -27.09
CA ARG A 846 -15.67 -18.25 -28.04
C ARG A 846 -16.36 -19.62 -27.90
N GLY A 847 -17.35 -19.76 -27.02
CA GLY A 847 -18.18 -20.97 -26.87
C GLY A 847 -17.82 -21.89 -25.70
N GLU A 848 -16.95 -21.46 -24.77
CA GLU A 848 -16.69 -22.20 -23.53
C GLU A 848 -17.78 -21.97 -22.47
N PRO A 849 -18.14 -22.97 -21.65
CA PRO A 849 -19.24 -22.83 -20.70
C PRO A 849 -18.85 -21.93 -19.51
N VAL A 850 -19.52 -20.78 -19.40
CA VAL A 850 -19.49 -19.89 -18.23
C VAL A 850 -20.92 -19.65 -17.75
N LEU A 851 -21.13 -19.61 -16.42
CA LEU A 851 -22.45 -19.33 -15.86
C LEU A 851 -22.71 -17.83 -16.00
N VAL A 852 -23.62 -17.45 -16.90
CA VAL A 852 -24.09 -16.06 -16.99
C VAL A 852 -25.26 -15.88 -16.03
N ALA A 853 -25.28 -14.78 -15.29
CA ALA A 853 -26.37 -14.44 -14.39
C ALA A 853 -27.71 -14.53 -15.13
N GLY A 854 -28.59 -15.45 -14.70
CA GLY A 854 -29.92 -15.64 -15.28
C GLY A 854 -30.18 -17.00 -15.96
N THR A 855 -29.19 -17.87 -16.14
CA THR A 855 -29.46 -19.23 -16.66
C THR A 855 -29.78 -20.21 -15.53
N THR A 856 -31.06 -20.54 -15.34
CA THR A 856 -31.47 -21.72 -14.57
C THR A 856 -31.05 -22.97 -15.34
N LEU A 857 -29.90 -23.53 -14.99
CA LEU A 857 -29.57 -24.90 -15.38
C LEU A 857 -30.44 -25.83 -14.56
N GLY A 858 -31.52 -26.35 -15.18
CA GLY A 858 -32.27 -27.45 -14.64
C GLY A 858 -31.32 -28.64 -14.42
N VAL A 859 -30.93 -28.88 -13.18
CA VAL A 859 -30.24 -30.10 -12.80
C VAL A 859 -31.26 -31.22 -12.98
N ARG A 860 -31.14 -32.02 -14.04
CA ARG A 860 -31.94 -33.23 -14.21
C ARG A 860 -31.68 -34.12 -12.99
N ALA A 861 -32.77 -34.57 -12.37
CA ALA A 861 -32.82 -35.42 -11.18
C ALA A 861 -31.96 -36.69 -11.29
#